data_AF-A0A840MRB5-F1
#
_entry.id   AF-A0A840MRB5-F1
#
_cell.length_a   1.000
_cell.length_b   1.000
_cell.length_c   1.000
_cell.angle_alpha   90.00
_cell.angle_beta   90.00
_cell.angle_gamma   90.00
#
_symmetry.space_group_name_H-M   'P 1'
#
loop_
_entity.id
_entity.type
_entity.pdbx_description
1 polymer ?
#
loop_
_entity_poly.entity_id
_entity_poly.type
_entity_poly.pdbx_seq_one_letter_code
_entity_poly.pdbx_strand_id
1 'polypeptide(L)'
;MLNAMRLSLRFSHRLMIVMVLMVLGLSGGYAYLVWRTMDSMANEMERDVNRIMTDQATGFIERLVTTRAALLDAQLEQVASVAGDGAKVMSRHLQRGGALQESLSGLLSALAARDTWAGRVYFLESSTGEVAEFGTGGMQRRVDKGLHSHLLSTTAGLTVPGDIRWTEAMAAMMSHHRLIVAALSPVSDGKRVLGFVAAEIPLMQLAIDSGRDDGFNGHFSFVLDARRRVVAITPVGRSQLDLISMQNQLPTISGSGNVAFNELLGRIAAGDVGVVQVALRGTPRYVAFHPMRYLPWRLVMVVPADAAEAATAPLHAALEVGQRRTLQLIWLGSLGVLLPIGIAGVLLILRMTRPIKLLIDGANQVAAGNYAYRMPAVISGEFRHLAHAFDVMSEKIGQTVSEVVAATNAERTANQRLRETVTELETLNLALRSESQQRKMAEYALRESEGRLKAIVSHAQALIFLKDLQGRYLLANEPLQSLLERGEQQILGKTDADLLPPMVAMQLHRHDQLVINNRTVGEFEENITLGVEPRIFLTSKFLLSDDRGRPYALGGIGTDITVRKRVEAELRQHKENLDRIVEQRTEALKQANTLLALEIEERNRALTDLQESESRYSLLLHNIHDGVIVVMDAHITLANQVMADMLEARGPDQLVGLDMLDRVAPEERDKIARHYASRLQGSPVEAVYESVLVTFGGRRIEVELSVGVTRFRGENGTVVVLRDITQRKAAEQALQKANAELMRMSVVDSLTGLYNRRYLMSTLESALARALRHRTSLAVMMIDVDRFKAVNDTYGHQAGDRVLVQIAKLIQSRTRQGDTAARYGGEELTLLLPETDIASAKALAMALCRLIADTPCQLEDGRELAVSVSIGVAGVPESRAETVSALLALADEALYRAKRLGRNRVELADSRP
;
A
#
# COMPACT_ATOMS: atom_id res chain seq x y z
N MET A 1 -79.41 -31.75 36.50
CA MET A 1 -78.00 -32.06 36.85
C MET A 1 -77.36 -33.12 35.94
N LEU A 2 -77.94 -34.32 35.78
CA LEU A 2 -77.37 -35.39 34.93
C LEU A 2 -77.35 -35.12 33.40
N ASN A 3 -78.33 -34.40 32.84
CA ASN A 3 -78.28 -34.00 31.41
C ASN A 3 -77.24 -32.89 31.12
N ALA A 4 -76.93 -32.04 32.10
CA ALA A 4 -75.83 -31.07 32.01
C ALA A 4 -74.46 -31.75 32.09
N MET A 5 -74.33 -32.80 32.91
CA MET A 5 -73.12 -33.61 33.01
C MET A 5 -72.79 -34.34 31.70
N ARG A 6 -73.78 -34.95 31.03
CA ARG A 6 -73.56 -35.66 29.74
C ARG A 6 -73.22 -34.72 28.57
N LEU A 7 -73.75 -33.49 28.56
CA LEU A 7 -73.35 -32.47 27.58
C LEU A 7 -71.92 -31.96 27.84
N SER A 8 -71.53 -31.82 29.11
CA SER A 8 -70.18 -31.38 29.50
C SER A 8 -69.09 -32.40 29.14
N LEU A 9 -69.37 -33.71 29.23
CA LEU A 9 -68.37 -34.74 28.89
C LEU A 9 -68.10 -34.83 27.38
N ARG A 10 -69.12 -34.68 26.52
CA ARG A 10 -68.91 -34.66 25.06
C ARG A 10 -68.30 -33.34 24.58
N PHE A 11 -68.56 -32.23 25.27
CA PHE A 11 -67.90 -30.95 25.02
C PHE A 11 -66.43 -30.97 25.44
N SER A 12 -66.12 -31.54 26.62
CA SER A 12 -64.75 -31.69 27.14
C SER A 12 -63.86 -32.51 26.20
N HIS A 13 -64.37 -33.62 25.65
CA HIS A 13 -63.57 -34.45 24.75
C HIS A 13 -63.26 -33.77 23.41
N ARG A 14 -64.22 -33.03 22.85
CA ARG A 14 -63.99 -32.24 21.61
C ARG A 14 -63.09 -31.04 21.85
N LEU A 15 -63.25 -30.35 22.99
CA LEU A 15 -62.39 -29.24 23.37
C LEU A 15 -60.94 -29.71 23.56
N MET A 16 -60.75 -30.88 24.17
CA MET A 16 -59.43 -31.47 24.38
C MET A 16 -58.76 -31.86 23.05
N ILE A 17 -59.48 -32.47 22.09
CA ILE A 17 -58.94 -32.80 20.77
C ILE A 17 -58.58 -31.52 20.00
N VAL A 18 -59.43 -30.50 20.04
CA VAL A 18 -59.15 -29.20 19.39
C VAL A 18 -57.93 -28.55 20.02
N MET A 19 -57.78 -28.59 21.35
CA MET A 19 -56.58 -28.08 22.03
C MET A 19 -55.32 -28.84 21.63
N VAL A 20 -55.37 -30.19 21.55
CA VAL A 20 -54.21 -31.00 21.16
C VAL A 20 -53.80 -30.71 19.72
N LEU A 21 -54.76 -30.61 18.80
CA LEU A 21 -54.49 -30.24 17.41
C LEU A 21 -53.98 -28.81 17.28
N MET A 22 -54.48 -27.87 18.08
CA MET A 22 -54.00 -26.49 18.12
C MET A 22 -52.57 -26.42 18.65
N VAL A 23 -52.22 -27.21 19.67
CA VAL A 23 -50.86 -27.31 20.20
C VAL A 23 -49.91 -27.95 19.19
N LEU A 24 -50.33 -29.00 18.48
CA LEU A 24 -49.53 -29.63 17.41
C LEU A 24 -49.34 -28.70 16.19
N GLY A 25 -50.37 -27.95 15.82
CA GLY A 25 -50.29 -26.96 14.74
C GLY A 25 -49.40 -25.78 15.11
N LEU A 26 -49.52 -25.26 16.33
CA LEU A 26 -48.67 -24.19 16.84
C LEU A 26 -47.22 -24.64 17.00
N SER A 27 -46.96 -25.89 17.42
CA SER A 27 -45.60 -26.41 17.54
C SER A 27 -44.93 -26.64 16.18
N GLY A 28 -45.66 -27.18 15.20
CA GLY A 28 -45.17 -27.30 13.82
C GLY A 28 -44.92 -25.94 13.15
N GLY A 29 -45.84 -24.99 13.34
CA GLY A 29 -45.68 -23.62 12.85
C GLY A 29 -44.51 -22.88 13.51
N TYR A 30 -44.31 -23.07 14.82
CA TYR A 30 -43.17 -22.51 15.54
C TYR A 30 -41.85 -23.13 15.08
N ALA A 31 -41.79 -24.45 14.89
CA ALA A 31 -40.60 -25.13 14.37
C ALA A 31 -40.22 -24.64 12.97
N TYR A 32 -41.20 -24.44 12.09
CA TYR A 32 -40.97 -23.88 10.75
C TYR A 32 -40.53 -22.41 10.79
N LEU A 33 -41.15 -21.60 11.65
CA LEU A 33 -40.76 -20.20 11.83
C LEU A 33 -39.34 -20.09 12.36
N VAL A 34 -38.97 -20.91 13.36
CA VAL A 34 -37.61 -20.99 13.91
C VAL A 34 -36.62 -21.44 12.83
N TRP A 35 -36.95 -22.48 12.06
CA TRP A 35 -36.07 -22.93 10.96
C TRP A 35 -35.85 -21.83 9.92
N ARG A 36 -36.90 -21.11 9.51
CA ARG A 36 -36.81 -20.04 8.51
C ARG A 36 -36.10 -18.79 9.02
N THR A 37 -36.33 -18.38 10.27
CA THR A 37 -35.58 -17.27 10.86
C THR A 37 -34.12 -17.64 11.06
N MET A 38 -33.81 -18.90 11.36
CA MET A 38 -32.44 -19.39 11.46
C MET A 38 -31.71 -19.45 10.13
N ASP A 39 -32.37 -19.90 9.05
CA ASP A 39 -31.77 -19.91 7.71
C ASP A 39 -31.44 -18.49 7.24
N SER A 40 -32.33 -17.53 7.55
CA SER A 40 -32.06 -16.11 7.33
C SER A 40 -30.90 -15.60 8.19
N MET A 41 -30.90 -15.90 9.50
CA MET A 41 -29.83 -15.50 10.42
C MET A 41 -28.49 -16.16 10.08
N ALA A 42 -28.46 -17.40 9.58
CA ALA A 42 -27.24 -18.07 9.18
C ALA A 42 -26.60 -17.39 7.96
N ASN A 43 -27.42 -17.07 6.96
CA ASN A 43 -26.97 -16.34 5.77
C ASN A 43 -26.59 -14.87 6.05
N GLU A 44 -27.24 -14.22 7.02
CA GLU A 44 -26.85 -12.89 7.51
C GLU A 44 -25.57 -12.95 8.35
N MET A 45 -25.46 -13.92 9.25
CA MET A 45 -24.29 -14.12 10.09
C MET A 45 -23.07 -14.54 9.26
N GLU A 46 -23.21 -15.33 8.20
CA GLU A 46 -22.13 -15.65 7.27
C GLU A 46 -21.63 -14.40 6.54
N ARG A 47 -22.56 -13.53 6.10
CA ARG A 47 -22.21 -12.24 5.50
C ARG A 47 -21.54 -11.29 6.50
N ASP A 48 -22.06 -11.20 7.72
CA ASP A 48 -21.48 -10.38 8.79
C ASP A 48 -20.13 -10.93 9.25
N VAL A 49 -19.97 -12.26 9.31
CA VAL A 49 -18.69 -12.92 9.64
C VAL A 49 -17.67 -12.66 8.54
N ASN A 50 -18.03 -12.82 7.26
CA ASN A 50 -17.12 -12.50 6.17
C ASN A 50 -16.72 -11.02 6.19
N ARG A 51 -17.66 -10.13 6.50
CA ARG A 51 -17.39 -8.70 6.68
C ARG A 51 -16.47 -8.43 7.88
N ILE A 52 -16.75 -9.01 9.05
CA ILE A 52 -15.93 -8.85 10.26
C ILE A 52 -14.54 -9.45 10.05
N MET A 53 -14.43 -10.61 9.41
CA MET A 53 -13.16 -11.26 9.09
C MET A 53 -12.34 -10.39 8.14
N THR A 54 -12.97 -9.81 7.13
CA THR A 54 -12.33 -8.88 6.20
C THR A 54 -11.89 -7.60 6.91
N ASP A 55 -12.73 -7.03 7.77
CA ASP A 55 -12.41 -5.83 8.57
C ASP A 55 -11.28 -6.12 9.59
N GLN A 56 -11.27 -7.31 10.19
CA GLN A 56 -10.21 -7.73 11.12
C GLN A 56 -8.90 -8.06 10.41
N ALA A 57 -8.94 -8.70 9.24
CA ALA A 57 -7.75 -8.92 8.40
C ALA A 57 -7.17 -7.58 7.93
N THR A 58 -8.03 -6.66 7.50
CA THR A 58 -7.66 -5.29 7.13
C THR A 58 -6.99 -4.57 8.31
N GLY A 59 -7.64 -4.56 9.49
CA GLY A 59 -7.07 -3.95 10.69
C GLY A 59 -5.81 -4.64 11.21
N PHE A 60 -5.65 -5.95 11.00
CA PHE A 60 -4.42 -6.68 11.33
C PHE A 60 -3.27 -6.29 10.42
N ILE A 61 -3.50 -6.25 9.10
CA ILE A 61 -2.49 -5.84 8.11
C ILE A 61 -2.12 -4.36 8.31
N GLU A 62 -3.09 -3.51 8.59
CA GLU A 62 -2.84 -2.11 8.93
C GLU A 62 -1.98 -1.97 10.20
N ARG A 63 -2.28 -2.74 11.25
CA ARG A 63 -1.44 -2.81 12.46
C ARG A 63 -0.03 -3.33 12.16
N LEU A 64 0.10 -4.32 11.28
CA LEU A 64 1.39 -4.88 10.90
C LEU A 64 2.24 -3.83 10.16
N VAL A 65 1.65 -3.11 9.19
CA VAL A 65 2.34 -2.05 8.44
C VAL A 65 2.67 -0.86 9.33
N THR A 66 1.73 -0.39 10.15
CA THR A 66 1.98 0.73 11.08
C THR A 66 3.05 0.39 12.09
N THR A 67 3.06 -0.84 12.64
CA THR A 67 4.11 -1.29 13.56
C THR A 67 5.47 -1.33 12.86
N ARG A 68 5.52 -1.82 11.61
CA ARG A 68 6.77 -1.89 10.83
C ARG A 68 7.27 -0.50 10.41
N ALA A 69 6.37 0.40 10.03
CA ALA A 69 6.68 1.80 9.75
C ALA A 69 7.21 2.50 11.01
N ALA A 70 6.55 2.33 12.15
CA ALA A 70 6.97 2.89 13.43
C ALA A 70 8.34 2.37 13.89
N LEU A 71 8.63 1.08 13.69
CA LEU A 71 9.95 0.50 13.97
C LEU A 71 11.03 1.15 13.10
N LEU A 72 10.76 1.31 11.80
CA LEU A 72 11.70 1.96 10.89
C LEU A 72 11.88 3.45 11.20
N ASP A 73 10.80 4.17 11.54
CA ASP A 73 10.90 5.56 11.99
C ASP A 73 11.74 5.69 13.27
N ALA A 74 11.58 4.79 14.25
CA ALA A 74 12.40 4.78 15.47
C ALA A 74 13.88 4.51 15.17
N GLN A 75 14.19 3.62 14.23
CA GLN A 75 15.57 3.35 13.78
C GLN A 75 16.19 4.56 13.08
N LEU A 76 15.44 5.24 12.21
CA LEU A 76 15.89 6.47 11.58
C LEU A 76 16.17 7.53 12.64
N GLU A 77 15.27 7.72 13.61
CA GLU A 77 15.47 8.67 14.70
C GLU A 77 16.76 8.40 15.50
N GLN A 78 17.09 7.13 15.79
CA GLN A 78 18.34 6.74 16.44
C GLN A 78 19.57 7.10 15.60
N VAL A 79 19.56 6.77 14.30
CA VAL A 79 20.68 7.06 13.39
C VAL A 79 20.90 8.57 13.23
N ALA A 80 19.82 9.36 13.18
CA ALA A 80 19.91 10.82 13.21
C ALA A 80 20.50 11.35 14.53
N SER A 81 20.16 10.72 15.67
CA SER A 81 20.76 11.06 16.95
C SER A 81 22.26 10.77 16.96
N VAL A 82 22.71 9.64 16.41
CA VAL A 82 24.14 9.29 16.30
C VAL A 82 24.89 10.33 15.44
N ALA A 83 24.34 10.69 14.28
CA ALA A 83 24.90 11.73 13.42
C ALA A 83 24.99 13.08 14.16
N GLY A 84 23.92 13.47 14.86
CA GLY A 84 23.83 14.72 15.60
C GLY A 84 24.82 14.79 16.77
N ASP A 85 24.96 13.72 17.55
CA ASP A 85 25.90 13.68 18.67
C ASP A 85 27.35 13.62 18.19
N GLY A 86 27.63 12.87 17.11
CA GLY A 86 28.92 12.91 16.43
C GLY A 86 29.27 14.32 15.95
N ALA A 87 28.31 15.02 15.35
CA ALA A 87 28.50 16.39 14.88
C ALA A 87 28.74 17.39 16.03
N LYS A 88 28.05 17.25 17.18
CA LYS A 88 28.30 18.07 18.38
C LYS A 88 29.68 17.84 18.98
N VAL A 89 30.15 16.59 18.99
CA VAL A 89 31.51 16.25 19.47
C VAL A 89 32.55 16.85 18.54
N MET A 90 32.38 16.67 17.22
CA MET A 90 33.28 17.22 16.20
C MET A 90 33.32 18.75 16.25
N SER A 91 32.16 19.40 16.34
CA SER A 91 32.06 20.87 16.42
C SER A 91 32.80 21.43 17.64
N ARG A 92 32.64 20.80 18.82
CA ARG A 92 33.35 21.21 20.04
C ARG A 92 34.86 20.99 19.97
N HIS A 93 35.30 19.92 19.30
CA HIS A 93 36.73 19.63 19.11
C HIS A 93 37.38 20.66 18.18
N LEU A 94 36.74 20.96 17.05
CA LEU A 94 37.22 21.95 16.08
C LEU A 94 37.22 23.38 16.64
N GLN A 95 36.20 23.75 17.44
CA GLN A 95 36.18 25.04 18.15
C GLN A 95 37.36 25.25 19.10
N ARG A 96 38.00 24.17 19.57
CA ARG A 96 39.19 24.21 20.42
C ARG A 96 40.50 24.17 19.62
N GLY A 97 40.44 24.26 18.29
CA GLY A 97 41.61 24.23 17.40
C GLY A 97 42.22 22.84 17.21
N GLY A 98 41.50 21.77 17.55
CA GLY A 98 41.98 20.40 17.39
C GLY A 98 41.94 19.94 15.93
N ALA A 99 43.00 19.32 15.44
CA ALA A 99 43.00 18.62 14.15
C ALA A 99 42.21 17.31 14.21
N LEU A 100 41.78 16.78 13.06
CA LEU A 100 41.30 15.40 12.94
C LEU A 100 42.46 14.44 13.25
N GLN A 101 42.50 13.95 14.50
CA GLN A 101 43.48 12.96 14.98
C GLN A 101 42.79 11.62 15.30
N GLU A 102 43.57 10.54 15.39
CA GLU A 102 43.11 9.18 15.76
C GLU A 102 42.30 9.13 17.07
N SER A 103 42.52 10.05 18.00
CA SER A 103 41.78 10.13 19.27
C SER A 103 40.29 10.43 19.10
N LEU A 104 39.91 11.17 18.06
CA LEU A 104 38.51 11.47 17.73
C LEU A 104 37.83 10.29 17.02
N SER A 105 38.62 9.50 16.29
CA SER A 105 38.16 8.25 15.66
C SER A 105 37.63 7.28 16.70
N GLY A 106 38.31 7.13 17.85
CA GLY A 106 37.85 6.24 18.92
C GLY A 106 36.49 6.63 19.49
N LEU A 107 36.20 7.93 19.59
CA LEU A 107 34.95 8.45 20.15
C LEU A 107 33.79 8.34 19.16
N LEU A 108 34.02 8.64 17.88
CA LEU A 108 33.03 8.41 16.82
C LEU A 108 32.76 6.92 16.59
N SER A 109 33.80 6.07 16.68
CA SER A 109 33.65 4.61 16.61
C SER A 109 32.88 4.07 17.83
N ALA A 110 33.07 4.65 19.02
CA ALA A 110 32.30 4.30 20.21
C ALA A 110 30.83 4.78 20.14
N LEU A 111 30.56 5.91 19.46
CA LEU A 111 29.20 6.37 19.17
C LEU A 111 28.51 5.46 18.14
N ALA A 112 29.24 5.01 17.11
CA ALA A 112 28.75 4.01 16.16
C ALA A 112 28.52 2.65 16.85
N ALA A 113 29.40 2.23 17.75
CA ALA A 113 29.28 0.97 18.48
C ALA A 113 28.22 0.98 19.60
N ARG A 114 27.76 2.17 20.01
CA ARG A 114 26.67 2.34 20.99
C ARG A 114 25.31 1.93 20.43
N ASP A 115 25.15 1.93 19.10
CA ASP A 115 23.90 1.66 18.43
C ASP A 115 24.08 0.56 17.39
N THR A 116 23.36 -0.55 17.55
CA THR A 116 23.53 -1.75 16.70
C THR A 116 23.11 -1.53 15.24
N TRP A 117 22.41 -0.43 14.95
CA TRP A 117 21.80 -0.13 13.65
C TRP A 117 22.61 0.85 12.78
N ALA A 118 23.47 1.66 13.39
CA ALA A 118 24.35 2.57 12.64
C ALA A 118 25.53 1.75 12.10
N GLY A 119 25.43 1.32 10.84
CA GLY A 119 26.43 0.43 10.23
C GLY A 119 27.81 1.10 10.10
N ARG A 120 27.82 2.39 9.72
CA ARG A 120 29.04 3.19 9.51
C ARG A 120 28.76 4.67 9.78
N VAL A 121 29.77 5.40 10.26
CA VAL A 121 29.71 6.85 10.44
C VAL A 121 30.81 7.50 9.61
N TYR A 122 30.52 8.60 8.94
CA TYR A 122 31.45 9.33 8.09
C TYR A 122 31.54 10.78 8.52
N PHE A 123 32.71 11.38 8.30
CA PHE A 123 32.86 12.82 8.32
C PHE A 123 33.21 13.30 6.91
N LEU A 124 32.42 14.23 6.39
CA LEU A 124 32.63 14.90 5.12
C LEU A 124 33.15 16.30 5.38
N GLU A 125 34.37 16.59 4.95
CA GLU A 125 34.94 17.93 5.06
C GLU A 125 34.48 18.80 3.89
N SER A 126 33.82 19.93 4.17
CA SER A 126 33.18 20.76 3.14
C SER A 126 34.17 21.57 2.30
N SER A 127 35.39 21.79 2.80
CA SER A 127 36.42 22.61 2.12
C SER A 127 37.26 21.79 1.15
N THR A 128 37.60 20.55 1.52
CA THR A 128 38.46 19.65 0.74
C THR A 128 37.67 18.62 -0.05
N GLY A 129 36.42 18.36 0.35
CA GLY A 129 35.62 17.26 -0.14
C GLY A 129 36.10 15.90 0.38
N GLU A 130 37.09 15.83 1.27
CA GLU A 130 37.56 14.56 1.84
C GLU A 130 36.46 13.90 2.68
N VAL A 131 36.37 12.58 2.58
CA VAL A 131 35.46 11.76 3.41
C VAL A 131 36.30 10.81 4.25
N ALA A 132 36.11 10.86 5.56
CA ALA A 132 36.72 9.93 6.50
C ALA A 132 35.66 8.95 7.02
N GLU A 133 35.91 7.65 6.89
CA GLU A 133 35.04 6.60 7.41
C GLU A 133 35.49 6.17 8.83
N PHE A 134 34.52 6.05 9.73
CA PHE A 134 34.68 5.60 11.11
C PHE A 134 33.81 4.36 11.32
N GLY A 135 34.48 3.20 11.38
CA GLY A 135 33.86 1.91 11.66
C GLY A 135 34.37 1.29 12.96
N THR A 136 33.83 0.12 13.32
CA THR A 136 34.22 -0.62 14.54
C THR A 136 35.70 -1.06 14.58
N GLY A 137 36.41 -1.00 13.44
CA GLY A 137 37.84 -1.33 13.30
C GLY A 137 38.81 -0.15 13.28
N GLY A 138 38.35 1.08 13.57
CA GLY A 138 39.16 2.31 13.52
C GLY A 138 38.99 3.11 12.22
N MET A 139 39.73 4.23 12.10
CA MET A 139 39.65 5.16 10.96
C MET A 139 40.18 4.48 9.68
N GLN A 140 39.34 4.38 8.64
CA GLN A 140 39.79 3.97 7.31
C GLN A 140 39.64 5.15 6.35
N ARG A 141 40.75 5.58 5.75
CA ARG A 141 40.80 6.73 4.84
C ARG A 141 40.43 6.39 3.38
N ARG A 142 39.91 5.19 3.14
CA ARG A 142 39.55 4.69 1.80
C ARG A 142 38.04 4.54 1.70
N VAL A 143 37.38 5.59 1.22
CA VAL A 143 35.96 5.59 0.92
C VAL A 143 35.75 5.06 -0.51
N ASP A 144 34.69 4.30 -0.71
CA ASP A 144 34.24 3.89 -2.04
C ASP A 144 33.98 5.14 -2.90
N LYS A 145 34.59 5.22 -4.08
CA LYS A 145 34.50 6.39 -4.98
C LYS A 145 33.05 6.72 -5.36
N GLY A 146 32.18 5.71 -5.45
CA GLY A 146 30.76 5.91 -5.75
C GLY A 146 30.04 6.65 -4.63
N LEU A 147 30.16 6.16 -3.39
CA LEU A 147 29.59 6.78 -2.19
C LEU A 147 30.12 8.21 -1.97
N HIS A 148 31.42 8.40 -2.17
CA HIS A 148 32.09 9.69 -2.08
C HIS A 148 31.50 10.73 -3.04
N SER A 149 31.37 10.39 -4.32
CA SER A 149 30.82 11.30 -5.34
C SER A 149 29.36 11.70 -5.07
N HIS A 150 28.56 10.77 -4.55
CA HIS A 150 27.16 11.03 -4.28
C HIS A 150 26.96 11.88 -3.03
N LEU A 151 27.63 11.57 -1.90
CA LEU A 151 27.52 12.39 -0.69
C LEU A 151 27.99 13.84 -0.92
N LEU A 152 29.00 14.05 -1.78
CA LEU A 152 29.41 15.39 -2.21
C LEU A 152 28.31 16.09 -3.04
N SER A 153 27.62 15.36 -3.92
CA SER A 153 26.49 15.91 -4.68
C SER A 153 25.29 16.27 -3.80
N THR A 154 25.01 15.50 -2.74
CA THR A 154 23.85 15.73 -1.88
C THR A 154 24.10 16.74 -0.77
N THR A 155 25.36 17.00 -0.43
CA THR A 155 25.77 18.09 0.47
C THR A 155 25.96 19.43 -0.27
N ALA A 156 26.01 19.41 -1.61
CA ALA A 156 26.07 20.62 -2.43
C ALA A 156 24.84 21.51 -2.18
N GLY A 157 25.05 22.64 -1.50
CA GLY A 157 24.02 23.62 -1.16
C GLY A 157 23.61 23.66 0.32
N LEU A 158 24.06 22.71 1.15
CA LEU A 158 23.86 22.77 2.61
C LEU A 158 24.84 23.77 3.22
N THR A 159 24.36 24.96 3.58
CA THR A 159 25.22 26.07 4.05
C THR A 159 24.83 26.61 5.42
N VAL A 160 23.70 26.15 5.99
CA VAL A 160 23.14 26.68 7.25
C VAL A 160 23.12 25.60 8.34
N PRO A 161 23.54 25.91 9.59
CA PRO A 161 23.38 25.02 10.72
C PRO A 161 21.89 24.73 10.98
N GLY A 162 21.48 23.45 10.89
CA GLY A 162 20.09 23.01 11.13
C GLY A 162 19.45 22.23 9.99
N ASP A 163 20.07 22.23 8.79
CA ASP A 163 19.61 21.40 7.68
C ASP A 163 19.96 19.92 7.94
N ILE A 164 19.04 19.19 8.56
CA ILE A 164 19.08 17.72 8.56
C ILE A 164 18.39 17.28 7.26
N ARG A 165 19.17 16.78 6.31
CA ARG A 165 18.62 16.12 5.13
C ARG A 165 18.83 14.61 5.23
N TRP A 166 17.74 13.90 5.00
CA TRP A 166 17.75 12.49 4.69
C TRP A 166 18.01 12.35 3.19
N THR A 167 19.20 11.93 2.82
CA THR A 167 19.60 11.90 1.42
C THR A 167 19.20 10.58 0.74
N GLU A 168 18.92 10.66 -0.56
CA GLU A 168 18.42 9.58 -1.40
C GLU A 168 19.15 8.26 -1.16
N ALA A 169 18.39 7.16 -1.13
CA ALA A 169 18.95 5.83 -0.96
C ALA A 169 19.98 5.56 -2.04
N MET A 170 21.17 5.10 -1.64
CA MET A 170 22.18 4.72 -2.60
C MET A 170 21.74 3.43 -3.31
N ALA A 171 21.07 3.56 -4.45
CA ALA A 171 20.92 2.46 -5.42
C ALA A 171 22.14 2.48 -6.35
N ALA A 172 23.34 2.30 -5.79
CA ALA A 172 24.50 2.01 -6.61
C ALA A 172 24.36 0.55 -7.09
N MET A 173 24.22 0.34 -8.40
CA MET A 173 24.51 -0.95 -9.04
C MET A 173 25.97 -1.28 -8.78
N MET A 174 26.24 -1.83 -7.59
CA MET A 174 27.45 -2.54 -7.27
C MET A 174 27.05 -3.88 -6.70
N SER A 175 27.86 -4.87 -7.01
CA SER A 175 27.62 -6.32 -6.98
C SER A 175 27.18 -6.95 -5.64
N HIS A 176 26.78 -6.16 -4.64
CA HIS A 176 26.41 -6.60 -3.29
C HIS A 176 25.26 -5.77 -2.71
N HIS A 177 24.02 -6.02 -3.17
CA HIS A 177 22.71 -5.83 -2.49
C HIS A 177 22.68 -5.02 -1.17
N ARG A 178 23.11 -3.76 -1.13
CA ARG A 178 23.05 -2.93 0.08
C ARG A 178 22.52 -1.56 -0.26
N LEU A 179 21.25 -1.37 0.07
CA LEU A 179 20.61 -0.08 0.05
C LEU A 179 20.89 0.61 1.39
N ILE A 180 21.34 1.85 1.37
CA ILE A 180 21.83 2.57 2.56
C ILE A 180 21.13 3.92 2.66
N VAL A 181 20.69 4.29 3.87
CA VAL A 181 20.20 5.63 4.20
C VAL A 181 21.21 6.33 5.10
N ALA A 182 21.55 7.57 4.77
CA ALA A 182 22.45 8.40 5.57
C ALA A 182 21.67 9.55 6.23
N ALA A 183 21.82 9.68 7.55
CA ALA A 183 21.40 10.88 8.29
C ALA A 183 22.59 11.85 8.36
N LEU A 184 22.42 13.08 7.88
CA LEU A 184 23.45 14.10 7.87
C LEU A 184 23.23 15.13 8.98
N SER A 185 24.30 15.50 9.68
CA SER A 185 24.30 16.57 10.68
C SER A 185 25.49 17.51 10.48
N PRO A 186 25.25 18.83 10.43
CA PRO A 186 26.29 19.81 10.15
C PRO A 186 27.28 19.94 11.31
N VAL A 187 28.55 20.06 10.96
CA VAL A 187 29.65 20.36 11.87
C VAL A 187 30.05 21.81 11.65
N SER A 188 30.10 22.59 12.72
CA SER A 188 30.41 24.02 12.65
C SER A 188 31.41 24.44 13.72
N ASP A 189 32.27 25.40 13.38
CA ASP A 189 33.14 26.09 14.35
C ASP A 189 32.44 27.26 15.07
N GLY A 190 31.12 27.41 14.89
CA GLY A 190 30.33 28.52 15.41
C GLY A 190 30.27 29.74 14.50
N LYS A 191 31.06 29.79 13.41
CA LYS A 191 30.99 30.86 12.38
C LYS A 191 30.70 30.32 10.99
N ARG A 192 31.15 29.10 10.67
CA ARG A 192 30.98 28.46 9.36
C ARG A 192 30.69 26.98 9.53
N VAL A 193 29.99 26.38 8.56
CA VAL A 193 29.88 24.91 8.46
C VAL A 193 31.18 24.39 7.85
N LEU A 194 31.87 23.52 8.58
CA LEU A 194 33.15 22.94 8.17
C LEU A 194 32.97 21.59 7.49
N GLY A 195 31.83 20.93 7.68
CA GLY A 195 31.58 19.59 7.18
C GLY A 195 30.28 19.00 7.71
N PHE A 196 30.08 17.72 7.44
CA PHE A 196 28.90 16.96 7.89
C PHE A 196 29.32 15.62 8.49
N VAL A 197 28.70 15.23 9.59
CA VAL A 197 28.73 13.84 10.04
C VAL A 197 27.56 13.12 9.39
N ALA A 198 27.84 12.02 8.69
CA ALA A 198 26.83 11.13 8.12
C ALA A 198 26.80 9.82 8.92
N ALA A 199 25.63 9.37 9.34
CA ALA A 199 25.46 8.03 9.92
C ALA A 199 24.59 7.18 9.00
N GLU A 200 25.07 5.98 8.66
CA GLU A 200 24.44 5.09 7.69
C GLU A 200 23.68 3.93 8.33
N ILE A 201 22.51 3.60 7.79
CA ILE A 201 21.78 2.36 8.10
C ILE A 201 21.63 1.49 6.83
N PRO A 202 22.10 0.23 6.85
CA PRO A 202 21.83 -0.72 5.78
C PRO A 202 20.37 -1.17 5.84
N LEU A 203 19.57 -0.84 4.83
CA LEU A 203 18.15 -1.21 4.74
C LEU A 203 17.94 -2.73 4.61
N MET A 204 18.98 -3.54 4.36
CA MET A 204 18.88 -5.01 4.37
C MET A 204 18.86 -5.62 5.80
N GLN A 205 19.36 -4.90 6.82
CA GLN A 205 19.25 -5.35 8.22
C GLN A 205 17.84 -5.21 8.78
N LEU A 206 16.97 -4.41 8.14
CA LEU A 206 15.52 -4.37 8.44
C LEU A 206 14.83 -5.73 8.32
N ALA A 207 15.41 -6.64 7.54
CA ALA A 207 14.83 -7.96 7.27
C ALA A 207 15.23 -9.03 8.31
N ILE A 208 16.38 -8.87 8.97
CA ILE A 208 17.07 -9.99 9.63
C ILE A 208 16.95 -9.96 11.16
N ASP A 209 16.75 -8.79 11.79
CA ASP A 209 16.70 -8.68 13.27
C ASP A 209 15.33 -8.29 13.85
N SER A 210 14.25 -8.42 13.08
CA SER A 210 12.89 -8.21 13.62
C SER A 210 12.43 -9.44 14.41
N GLY A 211 13.10 -9.70 15.53
CA GLY A 211 12.81 -10.76 16.48
C GLY A 211 11.35 -10.72 16.95
N ARG A 212 10.52 -11.48 16.26
CA ARG A 212 9.60 -12.48 16.80
C ARG A 212 9.14 -13.33 15.63
N ASP A 213 9.25 -14.62 15.87
CA ASP A 213 8.81 -15.70 15.00
C ASP A 213 7.28 -15.64 14.93
N ASP A 214 6.72 -14.66 14.20
CA ASP A 214 5.28 -14.53 14.03
C ASP A 214 4.71 -15.65 13.13
N GLY A 215 5.53 -16.62 12.70
CA GLY A 215 5.10 -17.82 11.99
C GLY A 215 4.58 -17.60 10.56
N PHE A 216 4.65 -16.37 10.03
CA PHE A 216 4.07 -15.98 8.74
C PHE A 216 5.08 -16.03 7.57
N ASN A 217 5.15 -17.17 6.90
CA ASN A 217 5.83 -17.32 5.62
C ASN A 217 4.96 -16.79 4.47
N GLY A 218 5.12 -15.53 4.03
CA GLY A 218 4.47 -15.11 2.77
C GLY A 218 4.31 -13.62 2.43
N HIS A 219 4.77 -12.67 3.24
CA HIS A 219 4.60 -11.24 2.95
C HIS A 219 5.80 -10.65 2.19
N PHE A 220 5.52 -9.70 1.30
CA PHE A 220 6.54 -8.90 0.61
C PHE A 220 6.49 -7.48 1.13
N SER A 221 7.62 -6.97 1.61
CA SER A 221 7.76 -5.58 2.03
C SER A 221 8.64 -4.87 1.02
N PHE A 222 8.17 -3.75 0.49
CA PHE A 222 9.01 -2.88 -0.32
C PHE A 222 8.76 -1.41 0.03
N VAL A 223 9.76 -0.59 -0.26
CA VAL A 223 9.72 0.84 0.04
C VAL A 223 9.73 1.60 -1.28
N LEU A 224 8.79 2.53 -1.42
CA LEU A 224 8.69 3.41 -2.58
C LEU A 224 9.22 4.81 -2.24
N ASP A 225 10.01 5.42 -3.11
CA ASP A 225 10.38 6.84 -2.97
C ASP A 225 9.23 7.78 -3.38
N ALA A 226 9.43 9.10 -3.20
CA ALA A 226 8.48 10.12 -3.62
C ALA A 226 8.18 10.11 -5.13
N ARG A 227 9.09 9.54 -5.94
CA ARG A 227 8.96 9.36 -7.39
C ARG A 227 8.33 8.01 -7.75
N ARG A 228 7.80 7.27 -6.77
CA ARG A 228 7.11 5.97 -6.92
C ARG A 228 8.02 4.85 -7.42
N ARG A 229 9.34 4.98 -7.25
CA ARG A 229 10.31 3.93 -7.60
C ARG A 229 10.47 2.97 -6.43
N VAL A 230 10.55 1.68 -6.72
CA VAL A 230 10.88 0.66 -5.73
C VAL A 230 12.34 0.82 -5.34
N VAL A 231 12.57 1.21 -4.10
CA VAL A 231 13.90 1.50 -3.57
C VAL A 231 14.47 0.25 -2.88
N ALA A 232 13.65 -0.42 -2.08
CA ALA A 232 14.02 -1.62 -1.33
C ALA A 232 12.96 -2.72 -1.51
N ILE A 233 13.38 -3.98 -1.59
CA ILE A 233 12.49 -5.15 -1.54
C ILE A 233 13.10 -6.15 -0.57
N THR A 234 12.30 -6.60 0.40
CA THR A 234 12.65 -7.71 1.28
C THR A 234 11.86 -8.96 0.87
N PRO A 235 12.48 -9.97 0.23
CA PRO A 235 11.83 -11.23 -0.03
C PRO A 235 11.90 -12.14 1.20
N VAL A 236 10.76 -12.64 1.68
CA VAL A 236 10.72 -13.89 2.48
C VAL A 236 10.63 -15.14 1.56
N GLY A 237 10.78 -14.95 0.23
CA GLY A 237 10.85 -16.01 -0.76
C GLY A 237 10.90 -15.43 -2.17
N ARG A 238 11.62 -16.08 -3.09
CA ARG A 238 11.77 -15.63 -4.49
C ARG A 238 10.42 -15.59 -5.22
N SER A 239 10.05 -14.48 -5.87
CA SER A 239 9.50 -14.50 -7.24
C SER A 239 9.30 -13.09 -7.85
N GLN A 240 9.53 -13.01 -9.16
CA GLN A 240 9.26 -11.89 -10.07
C GLN A 240 7.75 -11.58 -10.14
N LEU A 241 7.37 -10.33 -10.41
CA LEU A 241 5.99 -9.85 -10.61
C LEU A 241 5.62 -9.89 -12.11
N ASP A 242 4.49 -10.51 -12.45
CA ASP A 242 3.80 -10.38 -13.75
C ASP A 242 2.30 -10.64 -13.56
N LEU A 243 1.43 -9.90 -14.25
CA LEU A 243 -0.02 -9.70 -13.95
C LEU A 243 -0.98 -10.45 -14.91
N ILE A 244 -2.14 -10.92 -14.40
CA ILE A 244 -3.49 -11.12 -15.03
C ILE A 244 -4.51 -11.59 -13.94
N SER A 245 -5.81 -11.72 -14.26
CA SER A 245 -7.04 -11.10 -13.72
C SER A 245 -8.00 -11.88 -12.77
N MET A 246 -8.98 -11.12 -12.21
CA MET A 246 -10.32 -11.44 -11.62
C MET A 246 -10.34 -12.25 -10.29
N GLN A 247 -11.23 -12.07 -9.29
CA GLN A 247 -12.58 -11.48 -9.14
C GLN A 247 -12.91 -11.21 -7.64
N ASN A 248 -13.75 -10.18 -7.37
CA ASN A 248 -14.67 -9.92 -6.24
C ASN A 248 -14.26 -9.52 -4.78
N GLN A 249 -14.93 -8.42 -4.36
CA GLN A 249 -15.46 -8.03 -3.03
C GLN A 249 -14.52 -7.44 -1.95
N LEU A 250 -13.93 -6.29 -2.28
CA LEU A 250 -13.58 -5.10 -1.46
C LEU A 250 -13.57 -3.89 -2.44
N PRO A 251 -13.26 -2.62 -2.09
CA PRO A 251 -13.02 -1.59 -3.12
C PRO A 251 -11.82 -1.99 -3.98
N THR A 252 -12.10 -2.77 -5.02
CA THR A 252 -11.12 -3.35 -5.92
C THR A 252 -10.79 -2.30 -6.97
N ILE A 253 -9.51 -1.96 -7.09
CA ILE A 253 -9.03 -1.22 -8.24
C ILE A 253 -9.35 -2.08 -9.49
N SER A 254 -10.31 -1.61 -10.29
CA SER A 254 -10.89 -2.39 -11.38
C SER A 254 -10.09 -2.16 -12.66
N GLY A 255 -9.00 -2.90 -12.82
CA GLY A 255 -8.16 -2.80 -14.02
C GLY A 255 -7.19 -3.97 -14.14
N SER A 256 -6.66 -4.19 -15.34
CA SER A 256 -5.57 -5.13 -15.58
C SER A 256 -4.27 -4.38 -15.85
N GLY A 257 -3.14 -5.01 -15.51
CA GLY A 257 -1.82 -4.49 -15.86
C GLY A 257 -1.52 -3.12 -15.24
N ASN A 258 -0.98 -2.22 -16.06
CA ASN A 258 -0.53 -0.90 -15.65
C ASN A 258 -1.66 -0.01 -15.13
N VAL A 259 -2.92 -0.23 -15.52
CA VAL A 259 -4.04 0.62 -15.08
C VAL A 259 -4.31 0.44 -13.58
N ALA A 260 -4.37 -0.81 -13.12
CA ALA A 260 -4.57 -1.10 -11.70
C ALA A 260 -3.36 -0.69 -10.85
N PHE A 261 -2.17 -0.90 -11.39
CA PHE A 261 -0.95 -0.46 -10.74
C PHE A 261 -0.86 1.06 -10.66
N ASN A 262 -1.26 1.79 -11.70
CA ASN A 262 -1.27 3.25 -11.73
C ASN A 262 -2.34 3.86 -10.82
N GLU A 263 -3.51 3.24 -10.70
CA GLU A 263 -4.53 3.68 -9.73
C GLU A 263 -4.07 3.41 -8.28
N LEU A 264 -3.44 2.26 -8.03
CA LEU A 264 -2.83 1.95 -6.73
C LEU A 264 -1.74 2.98 -6.38
N LEU A 265 -0.84 3.25 -7.33
CA LEU A 265 0.18 4.28 -7.20
C LEU A 265 -0.41 5.69 -7.05
N GLY A 266 -1.56 5.97 -7.67
CA GLY A 266 -2.30 7.22 -7.54
C GLY A 266 -2.88 7.42 -6.15
N ARG A 267 -3.50 6.39 -5.57
CA ARG A 267 -4.01 6.40 -4.18
C ARG A 267 -2.88 6.48 -3.15
N ILE A 268 -1.82 5.72 -3.38
CA ILE A 268 -0.56 5.87 -2.63
C ILE A 268 -0.14 7.33 -2.71
N ALA A 269 0.00 7.91 -3.91
CA ALA A 269 0.44 9.30 -4.11
C ALA A 269 -0.43 10.35 -3.39
N ALA A 270 -1.75 10.17 -3.32
CA ALA A 270 -2.69 11.08 -2.68
C ALA A 270 -2.48 11.27 -1.16
N GLY A 271 -1.64 10.45 -0.52
CA GLY A 271 -1.37 10.58 0.92
C GLY A 271 -2.27 9.75 1.80
N ASP A 272 -3.07 8.87 1.22
CA ASP A 272 -3.93 7.97 1.97
C ASP A 272 -3.08 7.02 2.83
N VAL A 273 -3.57 6.74 4.03
CA VAL A 273 -3.14 5.59 4.84
C VAL A 273 -4.23 4.57 4.65
N GLY A 274 -3.90 3.37 4.19
CA GLY A 274 -4.94 2.38 3.97
C GLY A 274 -4.44 1.04 3.47
N VAL A 275 -5.39 0.11 3.47
CA VAL A 275 -5.24 -1.24 2.93
C VAL A 275 -6.20 -1.37 1.76
N VAL A 276 -5.70 -1.85 0.63
CA VAL A 276 -6.48 -2.10 -0.58
C VAL A 276 -6.28 -3.54 -0.99
N GLN A 277 -7.35 -4.24 -1.35
CA GLN A 277 -7.23 -5.57 -1.93
C GLN A 277 -6.98 -5.45 -3.44
N VAL A 278 -5.90 -6.06 -3.90
CA VAL A 278 -5.48 -6.08 -5.31
C VAL A 278 -5.24 -7.53 -5.72
N ALA A 279 -5.75 -7.93 -6.88
CA ALA A 279 -5.46 -9.25 -7.44
C ALA A 279 -4.11 -9.22 -8.16
N LEU A 280 -3.10 -9.92 -7.62
CA LEU A 280 -1.80 -10.13 -8.29
C LEU A 280 -1.73 -11.59 -8.74
N ARG A 281 -1.56 -11.84 -10.05
CA ARG A 281 -1.56 -13.21 -10.63
C ARG A 281 -2.83 -14.03 -10.34
N GLY A 282 -3.99 -13.39 -10.34
CA GLY A 282 -5.26 -14.07 -10.01
C GLY A 282 -5.38 -14.48 -8.54
N THR A 283 -4.42 -14.15 -7.67
CA THR A 283 -4.52 -14.37 -6.23
C THR A 283 -4.86 -13.05 -5.54
N PRO A 284 -5.93 -12.99 -4.73
CA PRO A 284 -6.21 -11.80 -3.95
C PRO A 284 -5.07 -11.53 -2.96
N ARG A 285 -4.63 -10.27 -2.92
CA ARG A 285 -3.55 -9.80 -2.04
C ARG A 285 -4.02 -8.53 -1.36
N TYR A 286 -3.69 -8.38 -0.10
CA TYR A 286 -3.86 -7.12 0.60
C TYR A 286 -2.60 -6.28 0.44
N VAL A 287 -2.76 -5.06 -0.05
CA VAL A 287 -1.70 -4.08 -0.21
C VAL A 287 -1.96 -2.95 0.77
N ALA A 288 -1.09 -2.84 1.76
CA ALA A 288 -1.15 -1.79 2.77
C ALA A 288 0.02 -0.83 2.59
N PHE A 289 -0.25 0.46 2.74
CA PHE A 289 0.77 1.49 2.54
C PHE A 289 0.71 2.55 3.63
N HIS A 290 1.90 3.00 4.06
CA HIS A 290 2.05 3.97 5.14
C HIS A 290 3.14 4.99 4.80
N PRO A 291 2.90 6.31 4.98
CA PRO A 291 3.92 7.33 4.80
C PRO A 291 4.99 7.22 5.87
N MET A 292 6.25 7.44 5.49
CA MET A 292 7.37 7.50 6.44
C MET A 292 7.50 8.92 7.01
N ARG A 293 7.86 9.05 8.29
CA ARG A 293 7.96 10.37 8.93
C ARG A 293 9.22 11.12 8.53
N TYR A 294 10.33 10.40 8.48
CA TYR A 294 11.66 10.99 8.27
C TYR A 294 12.12 10.94 6.81
N LEU A 295 11.47 10.12 5.99
CA LEU A 295 11.83 9.93 4.59
C LEU A 295 10.67 10.34 3.69
N PRO A 296 10.92 10.89 2.50
CA PRO A 296 9.89 11.19 1.52
C PRO A 296 9.42 9.90 0.82
N TRP A 297 9.27 8.81 1.57
CA TRP A 297 9.05 7.46 1.10
C TRP A 297 7.75 6.89 1.66
N ARG A 298 7.28 5.79 1.09
CA ARG A 298 6.17 5.00 1.64
C ARG A 298 6.54 3.54 1.79
N LEU A 299 6.24 2.97 2.95
CA LEU A 299 6.32 1.53 3.17
C LEU A 299 5.10 0.88 2.55
N VAL A 300 5.30 -0.09 1.68
CA VAL A 300 4.24 -0.88 1.06
C VAL A 300 4.44 -2.35 1.43
N MET A 301 3.40 -2.97 1.97
CA MET A 301 3.38 -4.38 2.31
C MET A 301 2.31 -5.09 1.50
N VAL A 302 2.69 -6.20 0.88
CA VAL A 302 1.80 -7.05 0.11
C VAL A 302 1.70 -8.39 0.80
N VAL A 303 0.50 -8.72 1.25
CA VAL A 303 0.19 -9.94 1.99
C VAL A 303 -0.76 -10.81 1.15
N PRO A 304 -0.46 -12.11 0.92
CA PRO A 304 -1.43 -13.08 0.40
C PRO A 304 -2.74 -13.04 1.21
N ALA A 305 -3.89 -12.98 0.55
CA ALA A 305 -5.17 -12.95 1.27
C ALA A 305 -5.40 -14.23 2.09
N ASP A 306 -4.97 -15.38 1.57
CA ASP A 306 -4.96 -16.68 2.25
C ASP A 306 -4.06 -16.67 3.50
N ALA A 307 -2.91 -15.98 3.46
CA ALA A 307 -2.06 -15.83 4.64
C ALA A 307 -2.70 -14.90 5.69
N ALA A 308 -3.37 -13.83 5.27
CA ALA A 308 -4.09 -12.95 6.20
C ALA A 308 -5.30 -13.67 6.84
N GLU A 309 -6.00 -14.51 6.08
CA GLU A 309 -7.11 -15.36 6.57
C GLU A 309 -6.61 -16.47 7.49
N ALA A 310 -5.44 -17.05 7.24
CA ALA A 310 -4.81 -18.00 8.16
C ALA A 310 -4.48 -17.37 9.52
N ALA A 311 -4.14 -16.07 9.57
CA ALA A 311 -3.92 -15.32 10.81
C ALA A 311 -5.20 -15.11 11.64
N THR A 312 -6.36 -15.06 10.98
CA THR A 312 -7.67 -14.91 11.62
C THR A 312 -8.40 -16.25 11.80
N ALA A 313 -7.81 -17.37 11.37
CA ALA A 313 -8.35 -18.72 11.51
C ALA A 313 -8.80 -19.14 12.94
N PRO A 314 -8.16 -18.69 14.04
CA PRO A 314 -8.68 -18.96 15.39
C PRO A 314 -10.09 -18.38 15.63
N LEU A 315 -10.42 -17.26 14.98
CA LEU A 315 -11.75 -16.66 15.01
C LEU A 315 -12.74 -17.52 14.22
N HIS A 316 -12.32 -18.05 13.07
CA HIS A 316 -13.13 -18.96 12.25
C HIS A 316 -13.48 -20.25 13.01
N ALA A 317 -12.48 -20.84 13.70
CA ALA A 317 -12.69 -22.00 14.56
C ALA A 317 -13.59 -21.67 15.78
N ALA A 318 -13.43 -20.49 16.39
CA ALA A 318 -14.30 -20.04 17.48
C ALA A 318 -15.76 -19.82 17.02
N LEU A 319 -15.96 -19.35 15.78
CA LEU A 319 -17.26 -19.13 15.17
C LEU A 319 -17.94 -20.42 14.74
N GLU A 320 -17.21 -21.42 14.20
CA GLU A 320 -17.75 -22.76 13.95
C GLU A 320 -18.16 -23.47 15.25
N VAL A 321 -17.34 -23.35 16.31
CA VAL A 321 -17.69 -23.85 17.65
C VAL A 321 -18.91 -23.10 18.19
N GLY A 322 -18.99 -21.79 17.94
CA GLY A 322 -20.15 -20.95 18.23
C GLY A 322 -21.41 -21.43 17.52
N GLN A 323 -21.38 -21.59 16.19
CA GLN A 323 -22.50 -22.10 15.38
C GLN A 323 -22.94 -23.50 15.82
N ARG A 324 -22.01 -24.43 16.06
CA ARG A 324 -22.34 -25.76 16.59
C ARG A 324 -22.97 -25.68 17.97
N ARG A 325 -22.46 -24.83 18.88
CA ARG A 325 -23.06 -24.61 20.19
C ARG A 325 -24.44 -23.98 20.10
N THR A 326 -24.65 -23.04 19.20
CA THR A 326 -25.96 -22.40 18.96
C THR A 326 -26.95 -23.41 18.39
N LEU A 327 -26.56 -24.22 17.41
CA LEU A 327 -27.36 -25.33 16.90
C LEU A 327 -27.68 -26.38 17.98
N GLN A 328 -26.72 -26.74 18.83
CA GLN A 328 -26.92 -27.63 19.97
C GLN A 328 -27.85 -27.03 21.03
N LEU A 329 -27.70 -25.75 21.36
CA LEU A 329 -28.57 -25.00 22.28
C LEU A 329 -29.98 -24.86 21.72
N ILE A 330 -30.15 -24.82 20.40
CA ILE A 330 -31.45 -24.76 19.75
C ILE A 330 -32.12 -26.13 19.71
N TRP A 331 -31.37 -27.22 19.49
CA TRP A 331 -31.91 -28.57 19.69
C TRP A 331 -32.32 -28.80 21.15
N LEU A 332 -31.49 -28.37 22.11
CA LEU A 332 -31.81 -28.38 23.54
C LEU A 332 -32.98 -27.46 23.89
N GLY A 333 -33.10 -26.30 23.24
CA GLY A 333 -34.19 -25.35 23.44
C GLY A 333 -35.51 -25.80 22.80
N SER A 334 -35.47 -26.46 21.64
CA SER A 334 -36.64 -27.03 20.97
C SER A 334 -37.18 -28.24 21.73
N LEU A 335 -36.27 -29.11 22.21
CA LEU A 335 -36.60 -30.19 23.14
C LEU A 335 -37.08 -29.61 24.49
N GLY A 336 -36.46 -28.51 24.92
CA GLY A 336 -36.74 -27.76 26.13
C GLY A 336 -37.98 -26.87 26.09
N VAL A 337 -38.69 -26.74 24.96
CA VAL A 337 -40.02 -26.10 24.87
C VAL A 337 -41.12 -27.17 24.79
N LEU A 338 -40.87 -28.27 24.09
CA LEU A 338 -41.83 -29.38 23.98
C LEU A 338 -41.99 -30.15 25.31
N LEU A 339 -40.91 -30.36 26.06
CA LEU A 339 -40.93 -31.04 27.35
C LEU A 339 -41.69 -30.26 28.45
N PRO A 340 -41.48 -28.95 28.68
CA PRO A 340 -42.23 -28.19 29.68
C PRO A 340 -43.67 -27.90 29.28
N ILE A 341 -44.06 -27.88 28.00
CA ILE A 341 -45.49 -27.80 27.63
C ILE A 341 -46.22 -29.08 28.06
N GLY A 342 -45.59 -30.25 27.84
CA GLY A 342 -46.10 -31.54 28.32
C GLY A 342 -46.12 -31.65 29.84
N ILE A 343 -45.06 -31.20 30.53
CA ILE A 343 -44.97 -31.20 32.00
C ILE A 343 -45.90 -30.15 32.63
N ALA A 344 -46.06 -28.97 32.03
CA ALA A 344 -46.97 -27.92 32.50
C ALA A 344 -48.44 -28.35 32.39
N GLY A 345 -48.81 -29.10 31.35
CA GLY A 345 -50.15 -29.70 31.24
C GLY A 345 -50.46 -30.68 32.38
N VAL A 346 -49.50 -31.54 32.75
CA VAL A 346 -49.65 -32.49 33.86
C VAL A 346 -49.58 -31.81 35.23
N LEU A 347 -48.69 -30.83 35.41
CA LEU A 347 -48.57 -30.06 36.64
C LEU A 347 -49.77 -29.13 36.90
N LEU A 348 -50.41 -28.58 35.86
CA LEU A 348 -51.60 -27.74 36.03
C LEU A 348 -52.80 -28.55 36.59
N ILE A 349 -52.97 -29.79 36.11
CA ILE A 349 -53.98 -30.73 36.60
C ILE A 349 -53.72 -31.07 38.09
N LEU A 350 -52.47 -31.34 38.46
CA LEU A 350 -52.09 -31.61 39.85
C LEU A 350 -52.19 -30.35 40.75
N ARG A 351 -51.93 -29.15 40.22
CA ARG A 351 -51.90 -27.88 40.97
C ARG A 351 -53.29 -27.36 41.38
N MET A 352 -54.35 -27.65 40.64
CA MET A 352 -55.71 -27.20 41.00
C MET A 352 -56.40 -28.09 42.05
N THR A 353 -55.95 -29.33 42.24
CA THR A 353 -56.70 -30.33 43.02
C THR A 353 -56.55 -30.16 44.55
N ARG A 354 -55.39 -29.69 45.04
CA ARG A 354 -55.05 -29.59 46.48
C ARG A 354 -55.61 -28.33 47.20
N PRO A 355 -55.57 -27.12 46.60
CA PRO A 355 -56.05 -25.88 47.25
C PRO A 355 -57.56 -25.88 47.50
N ILE A 356 -58.34 -26.45 46.58
CA ILE A 356 -59.80 -26.54 46.69
C ILE A 356 -60.20 -27.36 47.93
N LYS A 357 -59.42 -28.38 48.28
CA LYS A 357 -59.69 -29.22 49.46
C LYS A 357 -59.42 -28.48 50.79
N LEU A 358 -58.37 -27.65 50.85
CA LEU A 358 -57.98 -26.91 52.06
C LEU A 358 -58.90 -25.71 52.38
N LEU A 359 -59.45 -25.05 51.35
CA LEU A 359 -60.46 -24.00 51.54
C LEU A 359 -61.75 -24.56 52.18
N ILE A 360 -62.10 -25.80 51.86
CA ILE A 360 -63.23 -26.51 52.49
C ILE A 360 -62.94 -26.78 53.97
N ASP A 361 -61.69 -27.11 54.33
CA ASP A 361 -61.30 -27.44 55.72
C ASP A 361 -61.23 -26.20 56.63
N GLY A 362 -60.66 -25.09 56.16
CA GLY A 362 -60.51 -23.89 57.00
C GLY A 362 -61.82 -23.15 57.28
N ALA A 363 -62.78 -23.20 56.35
CA ALA A 363 -64.15 -22.70 56.58
C ALA A 363 -64.82 -23.37 57.79
N ASN A 364 -64.49 -24.64 58.07
CA ASN A 364 -65.01 -25.37 59.23
C ASN A 364 -64.37 -24.95 60.57
N GLN A 365 -63.20 -24.31 60.61
CA GLN A 365 -62.46 -23.95 61.85
C GLN A 365 -62.85 -22.58 62.45
N VAL A 366 -63.05 -21.55 61.62
CA VAL A 366 -63.55 -20.24 62.11
C VAL A 366 -64.99 -20.34 62.59
N ALA A 367 -65.79 -21.23 61.99
CA ALA A 367 -67.11 -21.60 62.49
C ALA A 367 -67.09 -22.19 63.92
N ALA A 368 -65.93 -22.61 64.44
CA ALA A 368 -65.75 -23.19 65.79
C ALA A 368 -65.20 -22.21 66.85
N GLY A 369 -65.17 -20.89 66.58
CA GLY A 369 -64.86 -19.85 67.59
C GLY A 369 -63.38 -19.52 67.80
N ASN A 370 -62.49 -20.10 66.98
CA ASN A 370 -61.06 -19.78 66.96
C ASN A 370 -60.78 -18.63 65.98
N TYR A 371 -60.92 -17.38 66.44
CA TYR A 371 -60.66 -16.16 65.62
C TYR A 371 -59.16 -15.89 65.38
N ALA A 372 -58.30 -16.72 65.99
CA ALA A 372 -56.91 -16.80 65.62
C ALA A 372 -56.66 -17.86 64.53
N TYR A 373 -57.66 -18.66 64.13
CA TYR A 373 -57.49 -19.57 63.01
C TYR A 373 -57.21 -18.75 61.76
N ARG A 374 -56.12 -19.13 61.11
CA ARG A 374 -55.69 -18.62 59.84
C ARG A 374 -55.59 -19.80 58.89
N MET A 375 -56.10 -19.62 57.66
CA MET A 375 -55.96 -20.62 56.60
C MET A 375 -54.50 -21.04 56.54
N PRO A 376 -54.18 -22.36 56.47
CA PRO A 376 -52.80 -22.79 56.39
C PRO A 376 -52.15 -22.09 55.21
N ALA A 377 -51.07 -21.36 55.50
CA ALA A 377 -50.39 -20.47 54.55
C ALA A 377 -49.86 -21.17 53.28
N VAL A 378 -50.09 -22.48 53.15
CA VAL A 378 -49.73 -23.34 52.03
C VAL A 378 -50.71 -23.19 50.84
N ILE A 379 -51.91 -22.61 51.04
CA ILE A 379 -52.81 -22.25 49.94
C ILE A 379 -52.26 -21.02 49.22
N SER A 380 -51.88 -21.20 47.97
CA SER A 380 -51.16 -20.19 47.20
C SER A 380 -51.73 -20.04 45.79
N GLY A 381 -51.44 -18.91 45.16
CA GLY A 381 -51.93 -18.55 43.83
C GLY A 381 -53.30 -17.87 43.85
N GLU A 382 -54.10 -18.05 42.81
CA GLU A 382 -55.43 -17.42 42.67
C GLU A 382 -56.39 -17.73 43.84
N PHE A 383 -56.14 -18.83 44.57
CA PHE A 383 -56.84 -19.18 45.81
C PHE A 383 -56.38 -18.40 47.06
N ARG A 384 -55.27 -17.65 47.02
CA ARG A 384 -54.77 -16.81 48.14
C ARG A 384 -55.68 -15.63 48.44
N HIS A 385 -56.30 -15.03 47.42
CA HIS A 385 -57.26 -13.94 47.64
C HIS A 385 -58.51 -14.47 48.38
N LEU A 386 -58.94 -15.68 48.03
CA LEU A 386 -59.95 -16.44 48.77
C LEU A 386 -59.50 -16.75 50.22
N ALA A 387 -58.24 -17.12 50.46
CA ALA A 387 -57.69 -17.37 51.79
C ALA A 387 -57.47 -16.10 52.64
N HIS A 388 -57.04 -14.98 52.04
CA HIS A 388 -56.82 -13.71 52.75
C HIS A 388 -58.15 -13.00 53.08
N ALA A 389 -59.15 -13.09 52.18
CA ALA A 389 -60.51 -12.66 52.49
C ALA A 389 -61.08 -13.43 53.70
N PHE A 390 -60.73 -14.71 53.82
CA PHE A 390 -61.08 -15.54 54.97
C PHE A 390 -60.33 -15.10 56.26
N ASP A 391 -59.03 -14.77 56.18
CA ASP A 391 -58.21 -14.39 57.34
C ASP A 391 -58.46 -12.96 57.87
N VAL A 392 -58.74 -11.98 57.01
CA VAL A 392 -59.07 -10.60 57.41
C VAL A 392 -60.40 -10.54 58.16
N MET A 393 -61.36 -11.38 57.77
CA MET A 393 -62.63 -11.56 58.51
C MET A 393 -62.37 -12.01 59.96
N SER A 394 -61.31 -12.79 60.19
CA SER A 394 -60.96 -13.38 61.49
C SER A 394 -60.14 -12.41 62.40
N GLU A 395 -59.34 -11.48 61.87
CA GLU A 395 -58.50 -10.53 62.63
C GLU A 395 -59.23 -9.34 63.27
N LYS A 396 -60.25 -8.81 62.57
CA LYS A 396 -61.01 -7.66 63.05
C LYS A 396 -61.82 -7.97 64.31
N ILE A 397 -62.02 -9.25 64.60
CA ILE A 397 -62.64 -9.79 65.81
C ILE A 397 -61.68 -9.71 67.02
N GLY A 398 -60.36 -9.52 66.83
CA GLY A 398 -59.34 -9.58 67.90
C GLY A 398 -58.70 -8.26 68.38
N GLN A 399 -58.75 -7.14 67.64
CA GLN A 399 -57.98 -5.92 67.95
C GLN A 399 -58.55 -4.99 69.03
N THR A 400 -59.79 -5.18 69.47
CA THR A 400 -60.36 -4.39 70.57
C THR A 400 -59.75 -4.77 71.94
N VAL A 401 -58.92 -5.82 71.99
CA VAL A 401 -58.14 -6.30 73.14
C VAL A 401 -56.95 -5.35 73.50
N SER A 402 -56.79 -4.19 72.83
CA SER A 402 -55.62 -3.29 72.83
C SER A 402 -55.63 -2.07 73.82
N GLU A 403 -56.13 -2.19 75.05
CA GLU A 403 -56.27 -1.04 75.98
C GLU A 403 -55.12 -0.82 77.00
N VAL A 404 -54.01 -1.56 76.92
CA VAL A 404 -52.98 -1.60 78.00
C VAL A 404 -51.95 -0.43 77.92
N VAL A 405 -52.38 0.72 77.39
CA VAL A 405 -51.57 1.87 76.91
C VAL A 405 -50.92 2.81 77.96
N ALA A 406 -51.11 2.73 79.28
CA ALA A 406 -51.10 3.98 80.08
C ALA A 406 -49.96 4.35 81.08
N ALA A 407 -48.85 3.63 81.28
CA ALA A 407 -48.15 3.70 82.60
C ALA A 407 -46.81 4.49 82.80
N THR A 408 -46.15 5.14 81.82
CA THR A 408 -44.67 5.35 81.94
C THR A 408 -44.10 6.80 82.11
N ASN A 409 -44.84 7.88 82.41
CA ASN A 409 -44.36 9.27 82.17
C ASN A 409 -44.08 10.27 83.36
N ALA A 410 -43.89 9.90 84.64
CA ALA A 410 -43.99 10.88 85.76
C ALA A 410 -42.72 11.35 86.56
N GLU A 411 -41.47 10.95 86.27
CA GLU A 411 -40.38 11.06 87.29
C GLU A 411 -39.43 12.30 87.22
N ARG A 412 -39.43 13.12 86.17
CA ARG A 412 -38.21 13.88 85.81
C ARG A 412 -37.98 15.28 86.44
N THR A 413 -38.87 15.86 87.24
CA THR A 413 -38.96 17.34 87.35
C THR A 413 -38.40 18.01 88.63
N ALA A 414 -37.85 17.29 89.62
CA ALA A 414 -37.66 17.89 90.98
C ALA A 414 -36.27 18.50 91.33
N ASN A 415 -35.17 18.20 90.63
CA ASN A 415 -33.81 18.41 91.19
C ASN A 415 -33.08 19.75 90.89
N GLN A 416 -33.66 20.71 90.18
CA GLN A 416 -32.86 21.78 89.54
C GLN A 416 -32.71 23.11 90.32
N ARG A 417 -33.57 23.44 91.29
CA ARG A 417 -33.69 24.85 91.77
C ARG A 417 -32.81 25.30 92.95
N LEU A 418 -32.05 24.41 93.59
CA LEU A 418 -31.38 24.76 94.87
C LEU A 418 -29.93 25.27 94.73
N ARG A 419 -29.29 25.11 93.56
CA ARG A 419 -27.85 25.44 93.38
C ARG A 419 -27.56 26.87 92.94
N GLU A 420 -28.57 27.66 92.56
CA GLU A 420 -28.35 28.91 91.81
C GLU A 420 -28.08 30.14 92.69
N THR A 421 -28.54 30.20 93.94
CA THR A 421 -28.57 31.45 94.72
C THR A 421 -27.33 31.78 95.54
N VAL A 422 -26.40 30.85 95.77
CA VAL A 422 -25.22 31.08 96.64
C VAL A 422 -24.02 31.64 95.86
N THR A 423 -23.94 31.38 94.56
CA THR A 423 -22.82 31.79 93.69
C THR A 423 -22.89 33.26 93.25
N GLU A 424 -24.04 33.93 93.43
CA GLU A 424 -24.28 35.29 92.95
C GLU A 424 -23.70 36.41 93.83
N LEU A 425 -23.46 36.16 95.13
CA LEU A 425 -23.09 37.24 96.07
C LEU A 425 -21.57 37.50 96.15
N GLU A 426 -20.72 36.51 95.88
CA GLU A 426 -19.24 36.67 95.92
C GLU A 426 -18.68 37.29 94.62
N THR A 427 -19.38 37.12 93.50
CA THR A 427 -19.00 37.68 92.20
C THR A 427 -19.14 39.20 92.13
N LEU A 428 -20.07 39.79 92.88
CA LEU A 428 -20.37 41.23 92.81
C LEU A 428 -19.27 42.13 93.43
N ASN A 429 -18.55 41.65 94.45
CA ASN A 429 -17.56 42.46 95.18
C ASN A 429 -16.20 42.54 94.45
N LEU A 430 -15.87 41.51 93.65
CA LEU A 430 -14.67 41.50 92.80
C LEU A 430 -14.85 42.40 91.55
N ALA A 431 -16.08 42.50 91.03
CA ALA A 431 -16.43 43.30 89.85
C ALA A 431 -16.20 44.81 90.06
N LEU A 432 -16.57 45.35 91.23
CA LEU A 432 -16.47 46.77 91.55
C LEU A 432 -15.02 47.32 91.58
N ARG A 433 -14.03 46.49 91.93
CA ARG A 433 -12.60 46.88 91.92
C ARG A 433 -12.00 46.86 90.51
N SER A 434 -12.44 45.91 89.68
CA SER A 434 -12.07 45.79 88.26
C SER A 434 -12.52 47.01 87.44
N GLU A 435 -13.75 47.48 87.68
CA GLU A 435 -14.35 48.59 86.94
C GLU A 435 -13.60 49.92 87.13
N SER A 436 -13.13 50.20 88.35
CA SER A 436 -12.38 51.43 88.67
C SER A 436 -10.98 51.47 88.01
N GLN A 437 -10.31 50.32 87.85
CA GLN A 437 -9.03 50.24 87.11
C GLN A 437 -9.21 50.28 85.59
N GLN A 438 -10.26 49.65 85.05
CA GLN A 438 -10.59 49.70 83.62
C GLN A 438 -10.86 51.13 83.14
N ARG A 439 -11.56 51.94 83.95
CA ARG A 439 -11.88 53.32 83.58
C ARG A 439 -10.63 54.21 83.41
N LYS A 440 -9.62 54.05 84.27
CA LYS A 440 -8.35 54.81 84.18
C LYS A 440 -7.46 54.38 83.01
N MET A 441 -7.44 53.08 82.67
CA MET A 441 -6.69 52.59 81.50
C MET A 441 -7.37 52.96 80.18
N ALA A 442 -8.71 52.98 80.12
CA ALA A 442 -9.45 53.44 78.95
C ALA A 442 -9.20 54.92 78.63
N GLU A 443 -9.14 55.79 79.65
CA GLU A 443 -8.83 57.21 79.46
C GLU A 443 -7.40 57.45 78.94
N TYR A 444 -6.41 56.68 79.40
CA TYR A 444 -5.04 56.77 78.90
C TYR A 444 -4.91 56.25 77.45
N ALA A 445 -5.52 55.10 77.15
CA ALA A 445 -5.51 54.51 75.80
C ALA A 445 -6.21 55.40 74.76
N LEU A 446 -7.30 56.09 75.14
CA LEU A 446 -7.98 57.03 74.26
C LEU A 446 -7.07 58.21 73.89
N ARG A 447 -6.36 58.78 74.87
CA ARG A 447 -5.43 59.91 74.67
C ARG A 447 -4.24 59.53 73.80
N GLU A 448 -3.73 58.30 73.96
CA GLU A 448 -2.64 57.77 73.13
C GLU A 448 -3.10 57.51 71.68
N SER A 449 -4.30 56.95 71.50
CA SER A 449 -4.91 56.71 70.19
C SER A 449 -5.14 58.01 69.41
N GLU A 450 -5.70 59.04 70.06
CA GLU A 450 -5.91 60.36 69.48
C GLU A 450 -4.57 61.01 69.04
N GLY A 451 -3.54 60.92 69.89
CA GLY A 451 -2.19 61.41 69.57
C GLY A 451 -1.57 60.69 68.36
N ARG A 452 -1.75 59.37 68.26
CA ARG A 452 -1.23 58.54 67.16
C ARG A 452 -1.92 58.84 65.83
N LEU A 453 -3.25 58.97 65.83
CA LEU A 453 -4.01 59.32 64.63
C LEU A 453 -3.62 60.70 64.09
N LYS A 454 -3.44 61.68 64.99
CA LYS A 454 -3.01 63.03 64.62
C LYS A 454 -1.63 63.03 63.96
N ALA A 455 -0.70 62.21 64.44
CA ALA A 455 0.65 62.07 63.87
C ALA A 455 0.66 61.40 62.48
N ILE A 456 -0.20 60.40 62.25
CA ILE A 456 -0.33 59.72 60.95
C ILE A 456 -0.87 60.70 59.90
N VAL A 457 -1.93 61.45 60.25
CA VAL A 457 -2.55 62.41 59.35
C VAL A 457 -1.58 63.54 58.99
N SER A 458 -0.77 64.02 59.94
CA SER A 458 0.16 65.13 59.71
C SER A 458 1.37 64.76 58.85
N HIS A 459 1.88 63.52 58.92
CA HIS A 459 3.07 63.09 58.17
C HIS A 459 2.75 62.35 56.86
N ALA A 460 1.47 62.10 56.55
CA ALA A 460 1.08 61.49 55.28
C ALA A 460 1.42 62.42 54.12
N GLN A 461 2.01 61.89 53.04
CA GLN A 461 2.26 62.64 51.81
C GLN A 461 1.03 62.74 50.89
N ALA A 462 -0.05 62.02 51.23
CA ALA A 462 -1.33 62.08 50.54
C ALA A 462 -2.20 63.23 51.07
N LEU A 463 -3.07 63.77 50.23
CA LEU A 463 -4.11 64.72 50.63
C LEU A 463 -5.10 63.99 51.53
N ILE A 464 -5.24 64.37 52.80
CA ILE A 464 -6.23 63.78 53.71
C ILE A 464 -7.19 64.88 54.15
N PHE A 465 -8.48 64.63 53.96
CA PHE A 465 -9.54 65.53 54.39
C PHE A 465 -10.72 64.81 55.02
N LEU A 466 -11.44 65.55 55.86
CA LEU A 466 -12.80 65.22 56.28
C LEU A 466 -13.71 66.39 55.92
N LYS A 467 -14.90 66.10 55.42
CA LYS A 467 -15.97 67.08 55.19
C LYS A 467 -17.23 66.64 55.92
N ASP A 468 -18.06 67.59 56.35
CA ASP A 468 -19.43 67.27 56.76
C ASP A 468 -20.28 66.85 55.54
N LEU A 469 -21.51 66.40 55.77
CA LEU A 469 -22.42 65.99 54.69
C LEU A 469 -22.86 67.16 53.79
N GLN A 470 -22.60 68.40 54.20
CA GLN A 470 -22.84 69.62 53.41
C GLN A 470 -21.59 70.03 52.61
N GLY A 471 -20.50 69.25 52.69
CA GLY A 471 -19.26 69.47 51.95
C GLY A 471 -18.30 70.48 52.61
N ARG A 472 -18.50 70.84 53.87
CA ARG A 472 -17.60 71.76 54.59
C ARG A 472 -16.44 71.00 55.23
N TYR A 473 -15.22 71.47 55.05
CA TYR A 473 -14.04 70.82 55.60
C TYR A 473 -14.04 70.82 57.14
N LEU A 474 -13.94 69.64 57.73
CA LEU A 474 -13.76 69.38 59.16
C LEU A 474 -12.29 69.07 59.51
N LEU A 475 -11.53 68.56 58.54
CA LEU A 475 -10.10 68.29 58.65
C LEU A 475 -9.43 68.50 57.30
N ALA A 476 -8.24 69.08 57.30
CA ALA A 476 -7.36 69.16 56.13
C ALA A 476 -5.90 69.00 56.59
N ASN A 477 -5.22 67.96 56.14
CA ASN A 477 -3.82 67.74 56.48
C ASN A 477 -2.86 68.68 55.72
N GLU A 478 -1.59 68.71 56.12
CA GLU A 478 -0.59 69.63 55.59
C GLU A 478 -0.40 69.57 54.05
N PRO A 479 -0.37 68.40 53.39
CA PRO A 479 -0.38 68.32 51.93
C PRO A 479 -1.58 69.01 51.28
N LEU A 480 -2.79 68.89 51.85
CA LEU A 480 -3.96 69.59 51.32
C LEU A 480 -3.90 71.10 51.57
N GLN A 481 -3.40 71.52 52.72
CA GLN A 481 -3.15 72.94 53.02
C GLN A 481 -2.14 73.53 52.02
N SER A 482 -1.07 72.79 51.74
CA SER A 482 -0.03 73.18 50.78
C SER A 482 -0.56 73.23 49.34
N LEU A 483 -1.39 72.26 48.94
CA LEU A 483 -2.03 72.25 47.62
C LEU A 483 -2.96 73.45 47.42
N LEU A 484 -3.70 73.84 48.46
CA LEU A 484 -4.63 74.98 48.43
C LEU A 484 -3.95 76.32 48.71
N GLU A 485 -2.66 76.31 49.05
CA GLU A 485 -1.88 77.48 49.50
C GLU A 485 -2.58 78.27 50.63
N ARG A 486 -3.24 77.55 51.55
CA ARG A 486 -4.04 78.13 52.64
C ARG A 486 -3.80 77.39 53.95
N GLY A 487 -3.73 78.15 55.04
CA GLY A 487 -3.60 77.55 56.38
C GLY A 487 -4.89 76.84 56.82
N GLU A 488 -4.78 75.88 57.73
CA GLU A 488 -5.89 75.07 58.24
C GLU A 488 -7.14 75.89 58.59
N GLN A 489 -6.99 76.99 59.35
CA GLN A 489 -8.12 77.83 59.75
C GLN A 489 -8.85 78.53 58.60
N GLN A 490 -8.20 78.69 57.45
CA GLN A 490 -8.80 79.28 56.25
C GLN A 490 -9.55 78.24 55.41
N ILE A 491 -9.33 76.94 55.68
CA ILE A 491 -9.95 75.81 54.99
C ILE A 491 -11.14 75.26 55.79
N LEU A 492 -11.01 75.14 57.11
CA LEU A 492 -12.06 74.60 57.96
C LEU A 492 -13.38 75.38 57.85
N GLY A 493 -14.50 74.66 57.74
CA GLY A 493 -15.85 75.22 57.59
C GLY A 493 -16.21 75.74 56.18
N LYS A 494 -15.23 75.81 55.27
CA LYS A 494 -15.41 76.18 53.85
C LYS A 494 -15.73 74.96 53.00
N THR A 495 -16.36 75.17 51.86
CA THR A 495 -16.67 74.13 50.86
C THR A 495 -15.67 74.16 49.71
N ASP A 496 -15.65 73.15 48.83
CA ASP A 496 -14.82 73.17 47.61
C ASP A 496 -15.05 74.43 46.78
N ALA A 497 -16.31 74.90 46.69
CA ALA A 497 -16.69 76.10 45.94
C ALA A 497 -16.10 77.40 46.51
N ASP A 498 -15.76 77.42 47.80
CA ASP A 498 -15.12 78.56 48.46
C ASP A 498 -13.59 78.57 48.27
N LEU A 499 -13.00 77.42 47.93
CA LEU A 499 -11.55 77.18 47.96
C LEU A 499 -10.93 76.92 46.58
N LEU A 500 -11.70 76.40 45.62
CA LEU A 500 -11.22 75.91 44.33
C LEU A 500 -11.93 76.58 43.14
N PRO A 501 -11.34 76.57 41.93
CA PRO A 501 -12.01 77.05 40.72
C PRO A 501 -13.35 76.33 40.46
N PRO A 502 -14.37 76.99 39.90
CA PRO A 502 -15.73 76.44 39.80
C PRO A 502 -15.81 75.06 39.13
N MET A 503 -15.00 74.82 38.10
CA MET A 503 -14.96 73.53 37.40
C MET A 503 -14.42 72.39 38.26
N VAL A 504 -13.35 72.65 39.03
CA VAL A 504 -12.74 71.66 39.92
C VAL A 504 -13.67 71.43 41.11
N ALA A 505 -14.20 72.49 41.72
CA ALA A 505 -15.15 72.39 42.82
C ALA A 505 -16.40 71.58 42.46
N MET A 506 -16.96 71.80 41.26
CA MET A 506 -18.11 71.04 40.76
C MET A 506 -17.77 69.55 40.55
N GLN A 507 -16.58 69.24 40.03
CA GLN A 507 -16.12 67.86 39.87
C GLN A 507 -15.98 67.15 41.22
N LEU A 508 -15.31 67.78 42.19
CA LEU A 508 -15.11 67.21 43.53
C LEU A 508 -16.45 67.02 44.25
N HIS A 509 -17.33 68.02 44.19
CA HIS A 509 -18.67 67.94 44.78
C HIS A 509 -19.49 66.80 44.17
N ARG A 510 -19.42 66.60 42.85
CA ARG A 510 -20.10 65.48 42.19
C ARG A 510 -19.58 64.13 42.70
N HIS A 511 -18.27 63.98 42.85
CA HIS A 511 -17.68 62.75 43.42
C HIS A 511 -18.10 62.54 44.88
N ASP A 512 -18.11 63.61 45.69
CA ASP A 512 -18.56 63.58 47.08
C ASP A 512 -20.02 63.12 47.17
N GLN A 513 -20.91 63.68 46.34
CA GLN A 513 -22.33 63.29 46.29
C GLN A 513 -22.53 61.84 45.83
N LEU A 514 -21.72 61.32 44.91
CA LEU A 514 -21.80 59.91 44.49
C LEU A 514 -21.52 58.97 45.66
N VAL A 515 -20.51 59.27 46.47
CA VAL A 515 -20.16 58.47 47.66
C VAL A 515 -21.21 58.60 48.76
N ILE A 516 -21.70 59.82 49.00
CA ILE A 516 -22.74 60.09 50.00
C ILE A 516 -24.06 59.37 49.64
N ASN A 517 -24.49 59.45 48.38
CA ASN A 517 -25.76 58.86 47.92
C ASN A 517 -25.69 57.33 47.84
N ASN A 518 -24.59 56.79 47.30
CA ASN A 518 -24.44 55.35 47.10
C ASN A 518 -24.03 54.61 48.37
N ARG A 519 -23.52 55.33 49.39
CA ARG A 519 -23.00 54.78 50.65
C ARG A 519 -21.90 53.73 50.48
N THR A 520 -21.08 53.89 49.45
CA THR A 520 -19.96 53.00 49.15
C THR A 520 -18.67 53.78 49.00
N VAL A 521 -17.53 53.14 49.27
CA VAL A 521 -16.21 53.70 48.98
C VAL A 521 -16.09 53.92 47.47
N GLY A 522 -15.64 55.11 47.07
CA GLY A 522 -15.43 55.47 45.67
C GLY A 522 -14.02 55.95 45.42
N GLU A 523 -13.40 55.47 44.35
CA GLU A 523 -12.11 55.97 43.87
C GLU A 523 -12.32 56.83 42.63
N PHE A 524 -11.68 57.99 42.61
CA PHE A 524 -11.87 58.98 41.55
C PHE A 524 -10.53 59.54 41.10
N GLU A 525 -10.37 59.71 39.79
CA GLU A 525 -9.29 60.52 39.23
C GLU A 525 -9.75 61.98 39.18
N GLU A 526 -9.08 62.82 39.96
CA GLU A 526 -9.43 64.22 40.18
C GLU A 526 -8.35 65.11 39.59
N ASN A 527 -8.73 65.83 38.53
CA ASN A 527 -7.84 66.75 37.84
C ASN A 527 -7.91 68.10 38.56
N ILE A 528 -6.96 68.34 39.46
CA ILE A 528 -6.88 69.57 40.23
C ILE A 528 -5.87 70.49 39.53
N THR A 529 -6.37 71.59 38.97
CA THR A 529 -5.55 72.61 38.32
C THR A 529 -5.56 73.87 39.17
N LEU A 530 -4.51 74.01 39.99
CA LEU A 530 -4.23 75.19 40.80
C LEU A 530 -2.87 75.74 40.33
N GLY A 531 -2.88 76.77 39.49
CA GLY A 531 -1.66 77.34 38.89
C GLY A 531 -1.34 76.83 37.47
N VAL A 532 -0.05 76.77 37.11
CA VAL A 532 0.44 76.57 35.72
C VAL A 532 0.43 75.09 35.27
N GLU A 533 0.57 74.14 36.20
CA GLU A 533 0.59 72.72 35.85
C GLU A 533 -0.63 71.95 36.39
N PRO A 534 -1.37 71.22 35.54
CA PRO A 534 -2.45 70.35 35.98
C PRO A 534 -1.88 69.13 36.72
N ARG A 535 -2.45 68.82 37.89
CA ARG A 535 -2.14 67.61 38.66
C ARG A 535 -3.33 66.66 38.68
N ILE A 536 -3.04 65.36 38.63
CA ILE A 536 -4.03 64.29 38.66
C ILE A 536 -3.88 63.55 39.98
N PHE A 537 -4.92 63.59 40.81
CA PHE A 537 -4.96 62.85 42.07
C PHE A 537 -5.88 61.63 41.94
N LEU A 538 -5.43 60.48 42.42
CA LEU A 538 -6.30 59.34 42.69
C LEU A 538 -6.82 59.48 44.12
N THR A 539 -8.10 59.84 44.24
CA THR A 539 -8.74 60.10 45.53
C THR A 539 -9.72 58.98 45.90
N SER A 540 -9.41 58.27 46.98
CA SER A 540 -10.34 57.30 47.59
C SER A 540 -11.18 58.02 48.65
N LYS A 541 -12.50 57.97 48.50
CA LYS A 541 -13.49 58.67 49.33
C LYS A 541 -14.41 57.69 50.03
N PHE A 542 -14.69 57.90 51.31
CA PHE A 542 -15.44 57.00 52.17
C PHE A 542 -16.28 57.75 53.21
N LEU A 543 -17.38 57.14 53.67
CA LEU A 543 -18.22 57.73 54.72
C LEU A 543 -17.76 57.28 56.11
N LEU A 544 -17.71 58.22 57.03
CA LEU A 544 -17.63 57.96 58.47
C LEU A 544 -19.03 58.01 59.06
N SER A 545 -19.36 57.00 59.86
CA SER A 545 -20.65 56.85 60.52
C SER A 545 -20.54 56.92 62.04
N ASP A 546 -21.61 57.37 62.69
CA ASP A 546 -21.76 57.31 64.15
C ASP A 546 -21.97 55.85 64.62
N ASP A 547 -22.01 55.64 65.94
CA ASP A 547 -22.25 54.33 66.57
C ASP A 547 -23.62 53.70 66.21
N ARG A 548 -24.51 54.47 65.57
CA ARG A 548 -25.82 54.02 65.09
C ARG A 548 -25.82 53.77 63.57
N GLY A 549 -24.65 53.79 62.94
CA GLY A 549 -24.47 53.57 61.51
C GLY A 549 -24.94 54.72 60.63
N ARG A 550 -25.21 55.91 61.18
CA ARG A 550 -25.61 57.09 60.41
C ARG A 550 -24.36 57.85 59.96
N PRO A 551 -24.20 58.12 58.65
CA PRO A 551 -23.05 58.87 58.16
C PRO A 551 -23.07 60.29 58.74
N TYR A 552 -21.91 60.80 59.17
CA TYR A 552 -21.77 62.18 59.67
C TYR A 552 -20.69 62.98 58.94
N ALA A 553 -19.71 62.30 58.32
CA ALA A 553 -18.63 62.94 57.59
C ALA A 553 -18.20 62.10 56.38
N LEU A 554 -17.63 62.76 55.38
CA LEU A 554 -16.96 62.17 54.24
C LEU A 554 -15.45 62.32 54.42
N GLY A 555 -14.72 61.21 54.46
CA GLY A 555 -13.26 61.18 54.40
C GLY A 555 -12.75 60.95 53.00
N GLY A 556 -11.60 61.55 52.69
CA GLY A 556 -10.91 61.34 51.44
C GLY A 556 -9.40 61.30 51.59
N ILE A 557 -8.76 60.43 50.81
CA ILE A 557 -7.31 60.30 50.70
C ILE A 557 -6.94 60.42 49.21
N GLY A 558 -6.22 61.48 48.84
CA GLY A 558 -5.78 61.75 47.46
C GLY A 558 -4.28 61.56 47.27
N THR A 559 -3.89 60.69 46.33
CA THR A 559 -2.47 60.46 45.97
C THR A 559 -2.18 61.07 44.59
N ASP A 560 -1.10 61.83 44.45
CA ASP A 560 -0.69 62.40 43.14
C ASP A 560 -0.19 61.28 42.20
N ILE A 561 -0.87 61.09 41.07
CA ILE A 561 -0.55 60.07 40.05
C ILE A 561 -0.12 60.70 38.71
N THR A 562 0.18 61.99 38.68
CA THR A 562 0.46 62.75 37.44
C THR A 562 1.61 62.14 36.63
N VAL A 563 2.74 61.81 37.28
CA VAL A 563 3.91 61.20 36.63
C VAL A 563 3.56 59.83 36.04
N ARG A 564 2.82 59.02 36.78
CA ARG A 564 2.41 57.68 36.34
C ARG A 564 1.56 57.72 35.06
N LYS A 565 0.60 58.65 34.99
CA LYS A 565 -0.27 58.81 33.81
C LYS A 565 0.50 59.29 32.56
N ARG A 566 1.52 60.13 32.71
CA ARG A 566 2.39 60.57 31.58
C ARG A 566 3.16 59.37 30.98
N VAL A 567 3.74 58.52 31.82
CA VAL A 567 4.48 57.33 31.37
C VAL A 567 3.56 56.30 30.71
N GLU A 568 2.37 56.06 31.26
CA GLU A 568 1.37 55.16 30.67
C GLU A 568 0.94 55.61 29.25
N ALA A 569 0.82 56.93 29.03
CA ALA A 569 0.47 57.48 27.72
C ALA A 569 1.60 57.30 26.68
N GLU A 570 2.86 57.59 27.06
CA GLU A 570 4.01 57.39 26.17
C GLU A 570 4.23 55.93 25.78
N LEU A 571 4.06 55.02 26.74
CA LEU A 571 4.20 53.58 26.51
C LEU A 571 3.10 53.07 25.56
N ARG A 572 1.86 53.55 25.73
CA ARG A 572 0.75 53.22 24.83
C ARG A 572 1.02 53.68 23.41
N GLN A 573 1.51 54.91 23.23
CA GLN A 573 1.87 55.44 21.92
C GLN A 573 2.99 54.63 21.26
N HIS A 574 4.02 54.23 22.01
CA HIS A 574 5.09 53.38 21.50
C HIS A 574 4.58 52.00 21.08
N LYS A 575 3.70 51.40 21.87
CA LYS A 575 3.10 50.09 21.58
C LYS A 575 2.28 50.13 20.29
N GLU A 576 1.40 51.12 20.14
CA GLU A 576 0.57 51.29 18.94
C GLU A 576 1.44 51.50 17.67
N ASN A 577 2.56 52.22 17.78
CA ASN A 577 3.47 52.39 16.66
C ASN A 577 4.23 51.09 16.29
N LEU A 578 4.66 50.31 17.28
CA LEU A 578 5.31 49.02 17.06
C LEU A 578 4.36 48.00 16.42
N ASP A 579 3.13 47.90 16.93
CA ASP A 579 2.12 46.98 16.39
C ASP A 579 1.85 47.27 14.90
N ARG A 580 1.72 48.56 14.54
CA ARG A 580 1.58 49.00 13.14
C ARG A 580 2.77 48.61 12.25
N ILE A 581 4.00 48.75 12.74
CA ILE A 581 5.21 48.38 11.97
C ILE A 581 5.28 46.87 11.78
N VAL A 582 4.98 46.09 12.82
CA VAL A 582 4.96 44.62 12.76
C VAL A 582 3.92 44.15 11.75
N GLU A 583 2.72 44.73 11.76
CA GLU A 583 1.66 44.39 10.81
C GLU A 583 2.07 44.69 9.36
N GLN A 584 2.62 45.88 9.10
CA GLN A 584 3.14 46.25 7.77
C GLN A 584 4.27 45.32 7.29
N ARG A 585 5.21 44.97 8.17
CA ARG A 585 6.33 44.06 7.83
C ARG A 585 5.85 42.64 7.60
N THR A 586 4.89 42.17 8.38
CA THR A 586 4.33 40.82 8.25
C THR A 586 3.60 40.65 6.92
N GLU A 587 2.82 41.64 6.48
CA GLU A 587 2.17 41.58 5.17
C GLU A 587 3.15 41.69 4.00
N ALA A 588 4.15 42.56 4.08
CA ALA A 588 5.20 42.61 3.06
C ALA A 588 5.96 41.27 2.94
N LEU A 589 6.22 40.59 4.07
CA LEU A 589 6.88 39.30 4.09
C LEU A 589 6.00 38.19 3.51
N LYS A 590 4.69 38.19 3.80
CA LYS A 590 3.74 37.24 3.20
C LYS A 590 3.71 37.41 1.68
N GLN A 591 3.60 38.64 1.18
CA GLN A 591 3.60 38.92 -0.27
C GLN A 591 4.89 38.45 -0.95
N ALA A 592 6.05 38.72 -0.35
CA ALA A 592 7.34 38.25 -0.87
C ALA A 592 7.43 36.72 -0.89
N ASN A 593 6.96 36.05 0.18
CA ASN A 593 6.96 34.59 0.26
C ASN A 593 6.02 33.95 -0.79
N THR A 594 4.86 34.56 -1.06
CA THR A 594 3.94 34.06 -2.10
C THR A 594 4.55 34.19 -3.49
N LEU A 595 5.22 35.30 -3.80
CA LEU A 595 5.90 35.50 -5.08
C LEU A 595 7.07 34.51 -5.26
N LEU A 596 7.89 34.32 -4.23
CA LEU A 596 8.98 33.35 -4.25
C LEU A 596 8.47 31.91 -4.42
N ALA A 597 7.36 31.55 -3.79
CA ALA A 597 6.76 30.23 -3.94
C ALA A 597 6.32 29.97 -5.40
N LEU A 598 5.71 30.96 -6.05
CA LEU A 598 5.32 30.88 -7.46
C LEU A 598 6.53 30.73 -8.39
N GLU A 599 7.59 31.52 -8.18
CA GLU A 599 8.82 31.45 -8.98
C GLU A 599 9.54 30.10 -8.82
N ILE A 600 9.60 29.56 -7.60
CA ILE A 600 10.17 28.24 -7.32
C ILE A 600 9.34 27.15 -8.03
N GLU A 601 8.01 27.26 -8.05
CA GLU A 601 7.16 26.27 -8.73
C GLU A 601 7.36 26.29 -10.25
N GLU A 602 7.45 27.47 -10.86
CA GLU A 602 7.76 27.60 -12.30
C GLU A 602 9.13 27.00 -12.65
N ARG A 603 10.16 27.31 -11.85
CA ARG A 603 11.50 26.77 -12.04
C ARG A 603 11.55 25.25 -11.89
N ASN A 604 10.81 24.70 -10.92
CA ASN A 604 10.73 23.26 -10.70
C ASN A 604 9.99 22.54 -11.84
N ARG A 605 8.94 23.14 -12.43
CA ARG A 605 8.30 22.59 -13.64
C ARG A 605 9.27 22.54 -14.81
N ALA A 606 9.99 23.62 -15.09
CA ALA A 606 10.96 23.65 -16.18
C ALA A 606 12.08 22.61 -16.02
N LEU A 607 12.56 22.40 -14.77
CA LEU A 607 13.55 21.37 -14.47
C LEU A 607 12.99 19.95 -14.63
N THR A 608 11.73 19.74 -14.24
CA THR A 608 11.06 18.44 -14.37
C THR A 608 10.84 18.10 -15.84
N ASP A 609 10.38 19.06 -16.65
CA ASP A 609 10.18 18.88 -18.10
C ASP A 609 11.50 18.57 -18.81
N LEU A 610 12.60 19.23 -18.41
CA LEU A 610 13.93 18.96 -18.96
C LEU A 610 14.43 17.55 -18.58
N GLN A 611 14.30 17.15 -17.31
CA GLN A 611 14.67 15.82 -16.84
C GLN A 611 13.81 14.73 -17.50
N GLU A 612 12.51 14.99 -17.70
CA GLU A 612 11.62 14.07 -18.38
C GLU A 612 12.01 13.95 -19.86
N SER A 613 12.36 15.06 -20.53
CA SER A 613 12.89 15.03 -21.89
C SER A 613 14.20 14.24 -21.99
N GLU A 614 15.18 14.47 -21.09
CA GLU A 614 16.46 13.73 -21.07
C GLU A 614 16.25 12.25 -20.78
N SER A 615 15.39 11.92 -19.80
CA SER A 615 15.06 10.55 -19.46
C SER A 615 14.33 9.85 -20.60
N ARG A 616 13.45 10.55 -21.32
CA ARG A 616 12.73 10.05 -22.48
C ARG A 616 13.68 9.79 -23.66
N TYR A 617 14.64 10.68 -23.91
CA TYR A 617 15.71 10.45 -24.91
C TYR A 617 16.62 9.27 -24.52
N SER A 618 16.99 9.15 -23.24
CA SER A 618 17.79 8.03 -22.75
C SER A 618 17.05 6.69 -22.85
N LEU A 619 15.77 6.62 -22.46
CA LEU A 619 14.94 5.41 -22.59
C LEU A 619 14.73 4.98 -24.05
N LEU A 620 14.53 5.93 -24.96
CA LEU A 620 14.42 5.63 -26.39
C LEU A 620 15.73 5.05 -26.93
N LEU A 621 16.90 5.54 -26.51
CA LEU A 621 18.19 5.03 -26.96
C LEU A 621 18.59 3.68 -26.32
N HIS A 622 18.17 3.41 -25.08
CA HIS A 622 18.51 2.16 -24.36
C HIS A 622 17.61 0.98 -24.71
N ASN A 623 16.37 1.21 -25.18
CA ASN A 623 15.45 0.14 -25.61
C ASN A 623 15.60 -0.24 -27.09
N ILE A 624 16.49 0.41 -27.84
CA ILE A 624 16.77 0.05 -29.24
C ILE A 624 17.80 -1.08 -29.22
N HIS A 625 17.40 -2.27 -29.66
CA HIS A 625 18.28 -3.43 -29.86
C HIS A 625 19.22 -3.30 -31.07
N ASP A 626 19.13 -2.18 -31.79
CA ASP A 626 20.00 -1.84 -32.91
C ASP A 626 21.16 -0.95 -32.42
N GLY A 627 22.35 -1.15 -32.99
CA GLY A 627 23.46 -0.23 -32.81
C GLY A 627 23.12 1.11 -33.45
N VAL A 628 23.38 2.23 -32.78
CA VAL A 628 23.15 3.56 -33.35
C VAL A 628 24.47 4.32 -33.29
N ILE A 629 24.88 4.86 -34.43
CA ILE A 629 26.01 5.79 -34.52
C ILE A 629 25.63 7.07 -35.25
N VAL A 630 26.26 8.17 -34.86
CA VAL A 630 26.25 9.41 -35.62
C VAL A 630 27.63 9.58 -36.22
N VAL A 631 27.68 9.85 -37.52
CA VAL A 631 28.93 10.04 -38.27
C VAL A 631 28.98 11.45 -38.83
N MET A 632 30.07 12.16 -38.52
CA MET A 632 30.38 13.51 -39.01
C MET A 632 31.80 13.54 -39.51
N ASP A 633 32.03 14.17 -40.66
CA ASP A 633 33.35 14.25 -41.29
C ASP A 633 34.05 12.88 -41.37
N ALA A 634 33.29 11.84 -41.73
CA ALA A 634 33.72 10.43 -41.75
C ALA A 634 34.10 9.78 -40.41
N HIS A 635 33.97 10.48 -39.28
CA HIS A 635 34.27 9.96 -37.93
C HIS A 635 33.00 9.74 -37.11
N ILE A 636 33.01 8.73 -36.24
CA ILE A 636 31.91 8.45 -35.31
C ILE A 636 31.93 9.50 -34.20
N THR A 637 30.87 10.29 -34.05
CA THR A 637 30.75 11.32 -33.00
C THR A 637 29.87 10.90 -31.84
N LEU A 638 28.98 9.93 -32.05
CA LEU A 638 28.14 9.34 -31.02
C LEU A 638 27.93 7.87 -31.34
N ALA A 639 27.94 7.02 -30.31
CA ALA A 639 27.55 5.63 -30.39
C ALA A 639 26.70 5.27 -29.16
N ASN A 640 25.71 4.39 -29.31
CA ASN A 640 24.99 3.81 -28.16
C ASN A 640 25.71 2.57 -27.62
N GLN A 641 25.29 2.11 -26.42
CA GLN A 641 25.87 0.92 -25.78
C GLN A 641 25.73 -0.34 -26.65
N VAL A 642 24.59 -0.51 -27.34
CA VAL A 642 24.35 -1.67 -28.19
C VAL A 642 25.36 -1.77 -29.34
N MET A 643 25.77 -0.63 -29.92
CA MET A 643 26.83 -0.63 -30.93
C MET A 643 28.18 -1.06 -30.35
N ALA A 644 28.50 -0.62 -29.13
CA ALA A 644 29.72 -1.04 -28.44
C ALA A 644 29.73 -2.54 -28.18
N ASP A 645 28.61 -3.08 -27.69
CA ASP A 645 28.46 -4.52 -27.44
C ASP A 645 28.53 -5.34 -28.74
N MET A 646 27.88 -4.88 -29.81
CA MET A 646 27.91 -5.51 -31.13
C MET A 646 29.34 -5.61 -31.68
N LEU A 647 30.14 -4.54 -31.53
CA LEU A 647 31.53 -4.52 -31.99
C LEU A 647 32.53 -5.09 -30.98
N GLU A 648 32.09 -5.58 -29.82
CA GLU A 648 32.96 -6.06 -28.73
C GLU A 648 33.95 -4.98 -28.24
N ALA A 649 33.51 -3.72 -28.23
CA ALA A 649 34.24 -2.60 -27.66
C ALA A 649 34.08 -2.56 -26.13
N ARG A 650 35.01 -1.89 -25.44
CA ARG A 650 34.96 -1.69 -23.97
C ARG A 650 33.83 -0.75 -23.53
N GLY A 651 33.30 0.03 -24.46
CA GLY A 651 32.20 0.96 -24.25
C GLY A 651 32.06 1.93 -25.44
N PRO A 652 30.99 2.75 -25.46
CA PRO A 652 30.72 3.69 -26.54
C PRO A 652 31.86 4.68 -26.79
N ASP A 653 32.54 5.11 -25.73
CA ASP A 653 33.65 6.07 -25.81
C ASP A 653 34.84 5.56 -26.63
N GLN A 654 35.01 4.24 -26.75
CA GLN A 654 36.06 3.67 -27.60
C GLN A 654 35.73 3.81 -29.10
N LEU A 655 34.45 3.94 -29.44
CA LEU A 655 33.99 4.09 -30.82
C LEU A 655 34.04 5.54 -31.28
N VAL A 656 33.84 6.49 -30.36
CA VAL A 656 33.86 7.92 -30.66
C VAL A 656 35.26 8.33 -31.13
N GLY A 657 35.32 9.02 -32.28
CA GLY A 657 36.54 9.48 -32.94
C GLY A 657 37.15 8.48 -33.91
N LEU A 658 36.66 7.25 -34.02
CA LEU A 658 37.11 6.31 -35.04
C LEU A 658 36.57 6.68 -36.42
N ASP A 659 37.34 6.36 -37.46
CA ASP A 659 36.85 6.39 -38.83
C ASP A 659 35.75 5.33 -39.00
N MET A 660 34.62 5.73 -39.59
CA MET A 660 33.47 4.84 -39.77
C MET A 660 33.78 3.58 -40.60
N LEU A 661 34.82 3.60 -41.44
CA LEU A 661 35.23 2.49 -42.30
C LEU A 661 36.16 1.49 -41.60
N ASP A 662 36.75 1.84 -40.45
CA ASP A 662 37.73 1.00 -39.76
C ASP A 662 37.17 -0.34 -39.31
N ARG A 663 35.86 -0.39 -39.02
CA ARG A 663 35.12 -1.59 -38.59
C ARG A 663 34.27 -2.19 -39.71
N VAL A 664 34.36 -1.69 -40.93
CA VAL A 664 33.70 -2.27 -42.11
C VAL A 664 34.66 -3.30 -42.74
N ALA A 665 34.11 -4.44 -43.18
CA ALA A 665 34.87 -5.46 -43.89
C ALA A 665 35.58 -4.86 -45.12
N PRO A 666 36.86 -5.20 -45.39
CA PRO A 666 37.68 -4.55 -46.43
C PRO A 666 37.00 -4.43 -47.80
N GLU A 667 36.30 -5.47 -48.23
CA GLU A 667 35.59 -5.57 -49.50
C GLU A 667 34.34 -4.66 -49.60
N GLU A 668 33.76 -4.25 -48.47
CA GLU A 668 32.57 -3.39 -48.43
C GLU A 668 32.92 -1.88 -48.29
N ARG A 669 34.17 -1.53 -47.95
CA ARG A 669 34.58 -0.15 -47.63
C ARG A 669 34.30 0.85 -48.75
N ASP A 670 34.63 0.49 -49.99
CA ASP A 670 34.44 1.37 -51.17
C ASP A 670 32.97 1.66 -51.45
N LYS A 671 32.09 0.71 -51.15
CA LYS A 671 30.63 0.87 -51.27
C LYS A 671 30.12 1.82 -50.18
N ILE A 672 30.52 1.62 -48.93
CA ILE A 672 30.12 2.48 -47.81
C ILE A 672 30.61 3.92 -48.00
N ALA A 673 31.88 4.11 -48.40
CA ALA A 673 32.47 5.43 -48.65
C ALA A 673 31.70 6.20 -49.73
N ARG A 674 31.37 5.55 -50.86
CA ARG A 674 30.56 6.14 -51.92
C ARG A 674 29.16 6.49 -51.45
N HIS A 675 28.49 5.59 -50.71
CA HIS A 675 27.16 5.85 -50.18
C HIS A 675 27.12 7.04 -49.21
N TYR A 676 28.15 7.18 -48.36
CA TYR A 676 28.26 8.31 -47.45
C TYR A 676 28.47 9.65 -48.20
N ALA A 677 29.43 9.70 -49.13
CA ALA A 677 29.72 10.90 -49.91
C ALA A 677 28.51 11.36 -50.73
N SER A 678 27.84 10.43 -51.43
CA SER A 678 26.64 10.72 -52.23
C SER A 678 25.48 11.25 -51.37
N ARG A 679 25.27 10.73 -50.16
CA ARG A 679 24.23 11.23 -49.24
C ARG A 679 24.48 12.65 -48.77
N LEU A 680 25.72 12.99 -48.41
CA LEU A 680 26.07 14.35 -47.99
C LEU A 680 25.94 15.38 -49.12
N GLN A 681 26.08 14.94 -50.38
CA GLN A 681 25.84 15.75 -51.58
C GLN A 681 24.35 15.82 -51.97
N GLY A 682 23.46 15.20 -51.20
CA GLY A 682 22.01 15.20 -51.46
C GLY A 682 21.57 14.27 -52.60
N SER A 683 22.44 13.37 -53.06
CA SER A 683 22.08 12.39 -54.08
C SER A 683 21.20 11.28 -53.50
N PRO A 684 20.23 10.74 -54.25
CA PRO A 684 19.38 9.65 -53.79
C PRO A 684 20.21 8.36 -53.66
N VAL A 685 20.40 7.90 -52.43
CA VAL A 685 21.02 6.61 -52.10
C VAL A 685 20.03 5.82 -51.25
N GLU A 686 19.90 4.53 -51.50
CA GLU A 686 19.02 3.63 -50.76
C GLU A 686 19.23 3.77 -49.25
N ALA A 687 18.19 4.11 -48.49
CA ALA A 687 18.34 4.42 -47.07
C ALA A 687 18.63 3.17 -46.22
N VAL A 688 18.23 1.98 -46.69
CA VAL A 688 18.39 0.71 -45.96
C VAL A 688 19.12 -0.29 -46.83
N TYR A 689 20.25 -0.83 -46.37
CA TYR A 689 21.04 -1.80 -47.14
C TYR A 689 21.96 -2.63 -46.24
N GLU A 690 22.35 -3.82 -46.70
CA GLU A 690 23.19 -4.73 -45.93
C GLU A 690 24.69 -4.47 -46.13
N SER A 691 25.46 -4.76 -45.09
CA SER A 691 26.92 -4.69 -45.05
C SER A 691 27.49 -5.69 -44.04
N VAL A 692 28.81 -5.79 -43.98
CA VAL A 692 29.53 -6.64 -43.04
C VAL A 692 30.47 -5.80 -42.20
N LEU A 693 30.37 -5.96 -40.88
CA LEU A 693 31.27 -5.35 -39.92
C LEU A 693 32.25 -6.38 -39.36
N VAL A 694 33.35 -5.88 -38.81
CA VAL A 694 34.38 -6.64 -38.12
C VAL A 694 34.51 -6.11 -36.69
N THR A 695 34.30 -6.98 -35.70
CA THR A 695 34.44 -6.64 -34.27
C THR A 695 35.89 -6.36 -33.90
N PHE A 696 36.13 -5.80 -32.71
CA PHE A 696 37.48 -5.67 -32.15
C PHE A 696 38.16 -7.03 -31.91
N GLY A 697 37.38 -8.10 -31.68
CA GLY A 697 37.86 -9.48 -31.61
C GLY A 697 38.12 -10.15 -32.97
N GLY A 698 37.87 -9.45 -34.09
CA GLY A 698 38.06 -9.97 -35.45
C GLY A 698 36.90 -10.83 -35.97
N ARG A 699 35.79 -10.92 -35.25
CA ARG A 699 34.58 -11.64 -35.68
C ARG A 699 33.85 -10.82 -36.75
N ARG A 700 33.30 -11.50 -37.76
CA ARG A 700 32.48 -10.86 -38.80
C ARG A 700 31.00 -10.91 -38.39
N ILE A 701 30.30 -9.79 -38.56
CA ILE A 701 28.88 -9.65 -38.24
C ILE A 701 28.15 -9.10 -39.46
N GLU A 702 27.06 -9.74 -39.85
CA GLU A 702 26.20 -9.24 -40.91
C GLU A 702 25.21 -8.24 -40.34
N VAL A 703 25.17 -7.04 -40.95
CA VAL A 703 24.34 -5.95 -40.47
C VAL A 703 23.47 -5.36 -41.58
N GLU A 704 22.26 -4.98 -41.20
CA GLU A 704 21.38 -4.13 -41.99
C GLU A 704 21.54 -2.69 -41.51
N LEU A 705 21.93 -1.78 -42.41
CA LEU A 705 22.19 -0.38 -42.14
C LEU A 705 20.98 0.45 -42.56
N SER A 706 20.39 1.21 -41.65
CA SER A 706 19.41 2.26 -41.95
C SER A 706 20.05 3.64 -41.74
N VAL A 707 20.26 4.39 -42.82
CA VAL A 707 21.04 5.63 -42.83
C VAL A 707 20.17 6.83 -43.17
N GLY A 708 20.10 7.79 -42.25
CA GLY A 708 19.45 9.08 -42.45
C GLY A 708 20.45 10.23 -42.41
N VAL A 709 20.16 11.31 -43.14
CA VAL A 709 20.93 12.57 -43.03
C VAL A 709 20.40 13.35 -41.82
N THR A 710 21.31 13.90 -41.02
CA THR A 710 20.97 14.75 -39.88
C THR A 710 21.81 16.01 -39.87
N ARG A 711 21.36 17.00 -39.10
CA ARG A 711 22.11 18.22 -38.84
C ARG A 711 22.33 18.35 -37.35
N PHE A 712 23.58 18.41 -36.91
CA PHE A 712 23.90 18.54 -35.49
C PHE A 712 25.04 19.55 -35.32
N ARG A 713 24.81 20.53 -34.44
CA ARG A 713 25.63 21.75 -34.29
C ARG A 713 25.83 22.57 -35.58
N GLY A 714 24.93 22.42 -36.56
CA GLY A 714 24.94 23.20 -37.81
C GLY A 714 25.61 22.50 -39.00
N GLU A 715 26.33 21.41 -38.76
CA GLU A 715 27.02 20.60 -39.77
C GLU A 715 26.17 19.40 -40.22
N ASN A 716 26.32 19.01 -41.49
CA ASN A 716 25.63 17.85 -42.06
C ASN A 716 26.37 16.56 -41.66
N GLY A 717 25.65 15.60 -41.10
CA GLY A 717 26.16 14.28 -40.78
C GLY A 717 25.13 13.21 -41.13
N THR A 718 25.43 11.96 -40.78
CA THR A 718 24.49 10.85 -40.94
C THR A 718 24.23 10.15 -39.62
N VAL A 719 22.98 9.82 -39.34
CA VAL A 719 22.61 8.85 -38.31
C VAL A 719 22.53 7.49 -38.99
N VAL A 720 23.22 6.50 -38.45
CA VAL A 720 23.22 5.14 -38.94
C VAL A 720 22.67 4.25 -37.82
N VAL A 721 21.62 3.51 -38.12
CA VAL A 721 21.08 2.44 -37.27
C VAL A 721 21.51 1.10 -37.87
N LEU A 722 22.03 0.20 -37.04
CA LEU A 722 22.66 -1.05 -37.42
C LEU A 722 21.96 -2.19 -36.72
N ARG A 723 21.33 -3.08 -37.48
CA ARG A 723 20.71 -4.30 -36.95
C ARG A 723 21.56 -5.50 -37.27
N ASP A 724 21.92 -6.29 -36.26
CA ASP A 724 22.57 -7.59 -36.47
C ASP A 724 21.56 -8.58 -37.07
N ILE A 725 21.85 -9.04 -38.29
CA ILE A 725 21.01 -10.00 -39.03
C ILE A 725 21.70 -11.35 -39.19
N THR A 726 22.82 -11.58 -38.50
CA THR A 726 23.63 -12.80 -38.60
C THR A 726 22.79 -14.05 -38.30
N GLN A 727 21.99 -14.02 -37.23
CA GLN A 727 21.10 -15.14 -36.86
C GLN A 727 19.95 -15.31 -37.85
N ARG A 728 19.36 -14.21 -38.34
CA ARG A 728 18.27 -14.23 -39.32
C ARG A 728 18.72 -14.93 -40.61
N LYS A 729 19.87 -14.52 -41.16
CA LYS A 729 20.42 -15.13 -42.37
C LYS A 729 20.82 -16.59 -42.18
N ALA A 730 21.41 -16.93 -41.04
CA ALA A 730 21.75 -18.32 -40.72
C ALA A 730 20.49 -19.20 -40.66
N ALA A 731 19.40 -18.71 -40.06
CA ALA A 731 18.13 -19.43 -39.97
C ALA A 731 17.44 -19.59 -41.34
N GLU A 732 17.42 -18.54 -42.17
CA GLU A 732 16.88 -18.61 -43.54
C GLU A 732 17.63 -19.65 -44.39
N GLN A 733 18.95 -19.65 -44.33
CA GLN A 733 19.76 -20.66 -45.04
C GLN A 733 19.52 -22.08 -44.52
N ALA A 734 19.36 -22.25 -43.20
CA ALA A 734 19.05 -23.54 -42.60
C ALA A 734 17.66 -24.04 -43.03
N LEU A 735 16.66 -23.16 -43.03
CA LEU A 735 15.30 -23.47 -43.49
C LEU A 735 15.28 -23.85 -44.97
N GLN A 736 16.04 -23.14 -45.81
CA GLN A 736 16.13 -23.44 -47.23
C GLN A 736 16.76 -24.81 -47.49
N LYS A 737 17.79 -25.18 -46.71
CA LYS A 737 18.39 -26.52 -46.75
C LYS A 737 17.41 -27.61 -46.28
N ALA A 738 16.73 -27.39 -45.16
CA ALA A 738 15.75 -28.34 -44.62
C ALA A 738 14.56 -28.55 -45.58
N ASN A 739 14.06 -27.49 -46.21
CA ASN A 739 13.00 -27.58 -47.21
C ASN A 739 13.45 -28.34 -48.47
N ALA A 740 14.68 -28.14 -48.93
CA ALA A 740 15.24 -28.90 -50.05
C ALA A 740 15.35 -30.40 -49.70
N GLU A 741 15.71 -30.73 -48.46
CA GLU A 741 15.81 -32.11 -47.96
C GLU A 741 14.43 -32.77 -47.82
N LEU A 742 13.44 -32.06 -47.27
CA LEU A 742 12.04 -32.50 -47.20
C LEU A 742 11.45 -32.77 -48.59
N MET A 743 11.71 -31.89 -49.57
CA MET A 743 11.26 -32.11 -50.95
C MET A 743 11.87 -33.38 -51.55
N ARG A 744 13.16 -33.64 -51.30
CA ARG A 744 13.82 -34.87 -51.78
C ARG A 744 13.20 -36.12 -51.16
N MET A 745 12.99 -36.14 -49.85
CA MET A 745 12.39 -37.29 -49.13
C MET A 745 10.93 -37.56 -49.52
N SER A 746 10.20 -36.55 -50.00
CA SER A 746 8.80 -36.67 -50.43
C SER A 746 8.64 -37.28 -51.84
N VAL A 747 9.69 -37.28 -52.67
CA VAL A 747 9.61 -37.56 -54.11
C VAL A 747 10.34 -38.85 -54.53
N VAL A 748 11.41 -39.24 -53.85
CA VAL A 748 12.19 -40.45 -54.19
C VAL A 748 12.02 -41.59 -53.19
N ASP A 749 12.18 -42.83 -53.64
CA ASP A 749 12.23 -44.04 -52.82
C ASP A 749 13.61 -44.15 -52.13
N SER A 750 13.59 -44.28 -50.82
CA SER A 750 14.81 -44.23 -49.98
C SER A 750 15.79 -45.39 -50.22
N LEU A 751 15.29 -46.54 -50.70
CA LEU A 751 16.13 -47.69 -50.99
C LEU A 751 16.77 -47.59 -52.37
N THR A 752 15.94 -47.44 -53.40
CA THR A 752 16.37 -47.58 -54.81
C THR A 752 16.87 -46.30 -55.45
N GLY A 753 16.52 -45.13 -54.89
CA GLY A 753 16.82 -43.83 -55.48
C GLY A 753 15.97 -43.49 -56.73
N LEU A 754 15.03 -44.36 -57.10
CA LEU A 754 13.99 -44.07 -58.09
C LEU A 754 12.93 -43.13 -57.51
N TYR A 755 12.02 -42.62 -58.35
CA TYR A 755 10.84 -41.92 -57.82
C TYR A 755 9.96 -42.86 -56.98
N ASN A 756 9.26 -42.33 -55.99
CA ASN A 756 8.32 -43.13 -55.22
C ASN A 756 6.97 -43.25 -55.96
N ARG A 757 6.13 -44.19 -55.51
CA ARG A 757 4.78 -44.41 -56.05
C ARG A 757 3.94 -43.14 -56.09
N ARG A 758 4.02 -42.28 -55.08
CA ARG A 758 3.21 -41.04 -54.99
C ARG A 758 3.55 -40.09 -56.14
N TYR A 759 4.83 -39.86 -56.39
CA TYR A 759 5.29 -39.01 -57.50
C TYR A 759 4.97 -39.62 -58.87
N LEU A 760 5.08 -40.95 -58.99
CA LEU A 760 4.68 -41.65 -60.21
C LEU A 760 3.20 -41.43 -60.51
N MET A 761 2.29 -41.61 -59.54
CA MET A 761 0.85 -41.47 -59.77
C MET A 761 0.49 -40.07 -60.27
N SER A 762 0.98 -39.01 -59.62
CA SER A 762 0.70 -37.63 -60.03
C SER A 762 1.28 -37.30 -61.42
N THR A 763 2.47 -37.81 -61.73
CA THR A 763 3.09 -37.61 -63.05
C THR A 763 2.36 -38.38 -64.14
N LEU A 764 1.90 -39.59 -63.84
CA LEU A 764 1.16 -40.46 -64.74
C LEU A 764 -0.22 -39.90 -65.08
N GLU A 765 -0.93 -39.32 -64.09
CA GLU A 765 -2.19 -38.59 -64.30
C GLU A 765 -2.02 -37.42 -65.28
N SER A 766 -1.00 -36.59 -65.05
CA SER A 766 -0.71 -35.43 -65.90
C SER A 766 -0.30 -35.87 -67.32
N ALA A 767 0.56 -36.88 -67.43
CA ALA A 767 1.05 -37.39 -68.71
C ALA A 767 -0.05 -38.04 -69.55
N LEU A 768 -0.93 -38.84 -68.93
CA LEU A 768 -2.07 -39.47 -69.62
C LEU A 768 -3.07 -38.42 -70.10
N ALA A 769 -3.43 -37.45 -69.27
CA ALA A 769 -4.32 -36.37 -69.67
C ALA A 769 -3.76 -35.57 -70.87
N ARG A 770 -2.44 -35.32 -70.87
CA ARG A 770 -1.75 -34.66 -71.99
C ARG A 770 -1.77 -35.53 -73.25
N ALA A 771 -1.45 -36.82 -73.12
CA ALA A 771 -1.43 -37.77 -74.23
C ALA A 771 -2.78 -37.90 -74.92
N LEU A 772 -3.87 -38.04 -74.15
CA LEU A 772 -5.24 -38.11 -74.67
C LEU A 772 -5.66 -36.81 -75.36
N ARG A 773 -5.33 -35.65 -74.78
CA ARG A 773 -5.68 -34.34 -75.34
C ARG A 773 -4.96 -34.05 -76.66
N HIS A 774 -3.66 -34.34 -76.71
CA HIS A 774 -2.82 -34.02 -77.87
C HIS A 774 -2.67 -35.18 -78.86
N ARG A 775 -3.32 -36.33 -78.58
CA ARG A 775 -3.21 -37.56 -79.37
C ARG A 775 -1.76 -38.02 -79.57
N THR A 776 -0.94 -37.86 -78.54
CA THR A 776 0.46 -38.33 -78.53
C THR A 776 0.54 -39.69 -77.83
N SER A 777 1.52 -40.51 -78.21
CA SER A 777 1.70 -41.83 -77.57
C SER A 777 2.18 -41.71 -76.13
N LEU A 778 1.83 -42.67 -75.29
CA LEU A 778 2.31 -42.80 -73.91
C LEU A 778 2.33 -44.28 -73.57
N ALA A 779 3.45 -44.77 -73.04
CA ALA A 779 3.56 -46.15 -72.57
C ALA A 779 3.89 -46.21 -71.07
N VAL A 780 3.39 -47.24 -70.40
CA VAL A 780 3.75 -47.61 -69.03
C VAL A 780 4.22 -49.06 -69.00
N MET A 781 5.24 -49.32 -68.21
CA MET A 781 5.77 -50.66 -67.97
C MET A 781 5.64 -51.01 -66.50
N MET A 782 5.05 -52.15 -66.20
CA MET A 782 5.12 -52.77 -64.88
C MET A 782 6.23 -53.83 -64.90
N ILE A 783 7.19 -53.73 -64.00
CA ILE A 783 8.37 -54.59 -63.93
C ILE A 783 8.37 -55.25 -62.56
N ASP A 784 8.54 -56.57 -62.52
CA ASP A 784 8.66 -57.34 -61.29
C ASP A 784 9.87 -58.26 -61.31
N VAL A 785 10.56 -58.32 -60.18
CA VAL A 785 11.74 -59.18 -60.03
C VAL A 785 11.32 -60.63 -59.82
N ASP A 786 11.69 -61.49 -60.76
CA ASP A 786 11.28 -62.88 -60.75
C ASP A 786 11.82 -63.62 -59.53
N ARG A 787 10.92 -64.29 -58.80
CA ARG A 787 11.26 -65.09 -57.61
C ARG A 787 11.96 -64.28 -56.51
N PHE A 788 11.69 -62.98 -56.40
CA PHE A 788 12.30 -62.11 -55.39
C PHE A 788 12.15 -62.62 -53.96
N LYS A 789 10.99 -63.18 -53.61
CA LYS A 789 10.79 -63.84 -52.30
C LYS A 789 11.81 -64.96 -52.04
N ALA A 790 12.12 -65.79 -53.03
CA ALA A 790 13.13 -66.84 -52.88
C ALA A 790 14.54 -66.26 -52.69
N VAL A 791 14.84 -65.11 -53.31
CA VAL A 791 16.09 -64.39 -53.07
C VAL A 791 16.17 -63.94 -51.60
N ASN A 792 15.12 -63.30 -51.08
CA ASN A 792 15.06 -62.88 -49.68
C ASN A 792 15.14 -64.06 -48.70
N ASP A 793 14.39 -65.13 -48.97
CA ASP A 793 14.34 -66.30 -48.09
C ASP A 793 15.67 -67.06 -48.07
N THR A 794 16.45 -67.02 -49.16
CA THR A 794 17.72 -67.76 -49.30
C THR A 794 18.95 -66.94 -48.90
N TYR A 795 18.97 -65.65 -49.25
CA TYR A 795 20.15 -64.77 -49.11
C TYR A 795 19.92 -63.61 -48.13
N GLY A 796 18.73 -63.50 -47.55
CA GLY A 796 18.36 -62.45 -46.61
C GLY A 796 17.87 -61.17 -47.29
N HIS A 797 17.15 -60.35 -46.54
CA HIS A 797 16.57 -59.09 -47.03
C HIS A 797 17.62 -58.09 -47.55
N GLN A 798 18.81 -58.06 -46.96
CA GLN A 798 19.89 -57.19 -47.44
C GLN A 798 20.34 -57.53 -48.87
N ALA A 799 20.36 -58.83 -49.22
CA ALA A 799 20.66 -59.27 -50.58
C ALA A 799 19.56 -58.85 -51.55
N GLY A 800 18.29 -58.97 -51.16
CA GLY A 800 17.15 -58.48 -51.95
C GLY A 800 17.19 -56.97 -52.16
N ASP A 801 17.50 -56.21 -51.12
CA ASP A 801 17.65 -54.75 -51.19
C ASP A 801 18.73 -54.35 -52.21
N ARG A 802 19.88 -55.04 -52.19
CA ARG A 802 20.96 -54.81 -53.16
C ARG A 802 20.54 -55.16 -54.60
N VAL A 803 19.79 -56.25 -54.78
CA VAL A 803 19.20 -56.59 -56.08
C VAL A 803 18.30 -55.46 -56.60
N LEU A 804 17.42 -54.91 -55.74
CA LEU A 804 16.56 -53.79 -56.12
C LEU A 804 17.35 -52.52 -56.47
N VAL A 805 18.39 -52.18 -55.70
CA VAL A 805 19.28 -51.04 -56.00
C VAL A 805 20.01 -51.21 -57.33
N GLN A 806 20.50 -52.41 -57.63
CA GLN A 806 21.19 -52.68 -58.89
C GLN A 806 20.23 -52.58 -60.08
N ILE A 807 19.06 -53.21 -59.99
CA ILE A 807 18.04 -53.14 -61.05
C ILE A 807 17.61 -51.70 -61.29
N ALA A 808 17.41 -50.91 -60.23
CA ALA A 808 17.10 -49.49 -60.33
C ALA A 808 18.17 -48.70 -61.09
N LYS A 809 19.46 -48.92 -60.82
CA LYS A 809 20.57 -48.30 -61.56
C LYS A 809 20.59 -48.71 -63.03
N LEU A 810 20.35 -49.98 -63.33
CA LEU A 810 20.28 -50.49 -64.70
C LEU A 810 19.11 -49.84 -65.47
N ILE A 811 17.95 -49.71 -64.84
CA ILE A 811 16.80 -48.99 -65.39
C ILE A 811 17.16 -47.53 -65.66
N GLN A 812 17.71 -46.81 -64.68
CA GLN A 812 18.12 -45.40 -64.84
C GLN A 812 19.12 -45.19 -65.97
N SER A 813 20.04 -46.15 -66.20
CA SER A 813 21.02 -46.08 -67.29
C SER A 813 20.41 -46.16 -68.69
N ARG A 814 19.15 -46.59 -68.81
CA ARG A 814 18.43 -46.77 -70.07
C ARG A 814 17.24 -45.82 -70.24
N THR A 815 16.90 -45.02 -69.22
CA THR A 815 15.84 -44.00 -69.29
C THR A 815 16.39 -42.68 -69.80
N ARG A 816 15.63 -41.98 -70.66
CA ARG A 816 15.99 -40.64 -71.14
C ARG A 816 15.48 -39.53 -70.22
N GLN A 817 15.98 -38.31 -70.43
CA GLN A 817 15.42 -37.11 -69.81
C GLN A 817 13.96 -36.94 -70.27
N GLY A 818 13.02 -37.09 -69.34
CA GLY A 818 11.57 -37.06 -69.61
C GLY A 818 10.85 -38.38 -69.31
N ASP A 819 11.57 -39.50 -69.16
CA ASP A 819 11.01 -40.75 -68.65
C ASP A 819 10.98 -40.72 -67.11
N THR A 820 9.99 -41.39 -66.51
CA THR A 820 9.89 -41.50 -65.05
C THR A 820 10.00 -42.96 -64.64
N ALA A 821 11.12 -43.33 -64.01
CA ALA A 821 11.29 -44.63 -63.35
C ALA A 821 10.99 -44.51 -61.85
N ALA A 822 10.13 -45.38 -61.34
CA ALA A 822 9.67 -45.35 -59.97
C ALA A 822 9.58 -46.75 -59.35
N ARG A 823 9.70 -46.82 -58.01
CA ARG A 823 9.34 -48.03 -57.26
C ARG A 823 7.86 -47.97 -56.89
N TYR A 824 7.09 -48.91 -57.41
CA TYR A 824 5.64 -48.98 -57.20
C TYR A 824 5.31 -49.58 -55.83
N GLY A 825 6.04 -50.62 -55.41
CA GLY A 825 5.94 -51.20 -54.07
C GLY A 825 6.67 -52.55 -54.00
N GLY A 826 7.25 -52.91 -52.85
CA GLY A 826 7.96 -54.19 -52.71
C GLY A 826 9.06 -54.37 -53.76
N GLU A 827 8.98 -55.42 -54.57
CA GLU A 827 9.83 -55.69 -55.74
C GLU A 827 9.34 -55.12 -57.08
N GLU A 828 8.23 -54.38 -57.08
CA GLU A 828 7.60 -53.85 -58.30
C GLU A 828 8.16 -52.46 -58.65
N LEU A 829 8.62 -52.33 -59.89
CA LEU A 829 9.13 -51.10 -60.48
C LEU A 829 8.23 -50.69 -61.67
N THR A 830 8.09 -49.39 -61.90
CA THR A 830 7.29 -48.88 -63.02
C THR A 830 8.09 -47.86 -63.81
N LEU A 831 8.01 -47.94 -65.15
CA LEU A 831 8.50 -46.90 -66.04
C LEU A 831 7.33 -46.24 -66.74
N LEU A 832 7.32 -44.92 -66.74
CA LEU A 832 6.44 -44.09 -67.54
C LEU A 832 7.25 -43.47 -68.67
N LEU A 833 6.78 -43.65 -69.90
CA LEU A 833 7.45 -43.24 -71.13
C LEU A 833 6.52 -42.33 -71.96
N PRO A 834 6.54 -41.00 -71.70
CA PRO A 834 5.84 -40.03 -72.53
C PRO A 834 6.31 -40.10 -73.98
N GLU A 835 5.41 -39.84 -74.93
CA GLU A 835 5.71 -39.74 -76.36
C GLU A 835 6.46 -40.99 -76.90
N THR A 836 6.03 -42.17 -76.42
CA THR A 836 6.62 -43.45 -76.80
C THR A 836 5.50 -44.40 -77.21
N ASP A 837 5.55 -44.90 -78.44
CA ASP A 837 4.61 -45.91 -78.93
C ASP A 837 4.86 -47.29 -78.32
N ILE A 838 3.88 -48.19 -78.45
CA ILE A 838 3.96 -49.51 -77.81
C ILE A 838 5.11 -50.38 -78.34
N ALA A 839 5.51 -50.19 -79.60
CA ALA A 839 6.58 -50.97 -80.23
C ALA A 839 7.96 -50.56 -79.70
N SER A 840 8.19 -49.26 -79.57
CA SER A 840 9.40 -48.66 -79.00
C SER A 840 9.50 -48.97 -77.52
N ALA A 841 8.38 -48.91 -76.79
CA ALA A 841 8.30 -49.34 -75.41
C ALA A 841 8.67 -50.83 -75.29
N LYS A 842 8.09 -51.72 -76.12
CA LYS A 842 8.45 -53.14 -76.12
C LYS A 842 9.95 -53.37 -76.36
N ALA A 843 10.55 -52.66 -77.31
CA ALA A 843 11.98 -52.77 -77.60
C ALA A 843 12.84 -52.39 -76.38
N LEU A 844 12.50 -51.30 -75.70
CA LEU A 844 13.17 -50.89 -74.46
C LEU A 844 12.98 -51.91 -73.33
N ALA A 845 11.75 -52.42 -73.14
CA ALA A 845 11.47 -53.46 -72.15
C ALA A 845 12.29 -54.73 -72.43
N MET A 846 12.39 -55.17 -73.70
CA MET A 846 13.17 -56.35 -74.07
C MET A 846 14.66 -56.13 -73.83
N ALA A 847 15.18 -54.93 -74.11
CA ALA A 847 16.55 -54.56 -73.81
C ALA A 847 16.83 -54.56 -72.30
N LEU A 848 15.92 -54.01 -71.48
CA LEU A 848 16.02 -54.03 -70.02
C LEU A 848 15.98 -55.45 -69.46
N CYS A 849 15.04 -56.29 -69.93
CA CYS A 849 14.91 -57.68 -69.52
C CYS A 849 16.22 -58.47 -69.76
N ARG A 850 16.84 -58.31 -70.93
CA ARG A 850 18.14 -58.92 -71.25
C ARG A 850 19.26 -58.34 -70.40
N LEU A 851 19.36 -57.02 -70.31
CA LEU A 851 20.41 -56.34 -69.54
C LEU A 851 20.43 -56.79 -68.08
N ILE A 852 19.26 -56.93 -67.45
CA ILE A 852 19.15 -57.37 -66.06
C ILE A 852 19.55 -58.85 -65.92
N ALA A 853 19.09 -59.72 -66.83
CA ALA A 853 19.46 -61.13 -66.83
C ALA A 853 20.97 -61.36 -67.07
N ASP A 854 21.59 -60.54 -67.92
CA ASP A 854 23.01 -60.64 -68.29
C ASP A 854 23.96 -59.95 -67.29
N THR A 855 23.42 -59.26 -66.27
CA THR A 855 24.23 -58.53 -65.27
C THR A 855 23.97 -59.07 -63.86
N PRO A 856 24.66 -60.14 -63.43
CA PRO A 856 24.52 -60.70 -62.08
C PRO A 856 24.75 -59.66 -60.97
N CYS A 857 24.01 -59.78 -59.88
CA CYS A 857 24.18 -58.95 -58.68
C CYS A 857 25.29 -59.52 -57.81
N GLN A 858 26.33 -58.72 -57.56
CA GLN A 858 27.40 -59.09 -56.63
C GLN A 858 26.87 -58.98 -55.20
N LEU A 859 26.95 -60.01 -54.38
CA LEU A 859 26.58 -59.98 -52.95
C LEU A 859 27.78 -59.56 -52.08
N GLU A 860 27.57 -59.25 -50.79
CA GLU A 860 28.65 -58.75 -49.91
C GLU A 860 29.71 -59.82 -49.62
N ASP A 861 29.31 -61.08 -49.70
CA ASP A 861 30.17 -62.24 -49.56
C ASP A 861 30.91 -62.63 -50.86
N GLY A 862 30.81 -61.80 -51.90
CA GLY A 862 31.47 -61.99 -53.19
C GLY A 862 30.79 -62.98 -54.13
N ARG A 863 29.60 -63.50 -53.79
CA ARG A 863 28.83 -64.37 -54.69
C ARG A 863 28.10 -63.57 -55.77
N GLU A 864 27.99 -64.15 -56.95
CA GLU A 864 27.17 -63.61 -58.04
C GLU A 864 25.77 -64.22 -58.02
N LEU A 865 24.74 -63.37 -57.98
CA LEU A 865 23.34 -63.76 -58.02
C LEU A 865 22.70 -63.29 -59.32
N ALA A 866 22.43 -64.23 -60.22
CA ALA A 866 21.66 -63.95 -61.43
C ALA A 866 20.16 -63.83 -61.08
N VAL A 867 19.55 -62.75 -61.54
CA VAL A 867 18.11 -62.47 -61.38
C VAL A 867 17.51 -62.10 -62.73
N SER A 868 16.23 -62.39 -62.93
CA SER A 868 15.49 -61.96 -64.10
C SER A 868 14.30 -61.11 -63.71
N VAL A 869 13.71 -60.41 -64.68
CA VAL A 869 12.48 -59.64 -64.49
C VAL A 869 11.42 -60.09 -65.49
N SER A 870 10.17 -60.02 -65.05
CA SER A 870 9.01 -60.06 -65.92
C SER A 870 8.52 -58.63 -66.15
N ILE A 871 8.13 -58.30 -67.38
CA ILE A 871 7.69 -56.94 -67.74
C ILE A 871 6.36 -57.00 -68.49
N GLY A 872 5.37 -56.24 -68.02
CA GLY A 872 4.11 -55.97 -68.72
C GLY A 872 4.09 -54.56 -69.27
N VAL A 873 3.71 -54.39 -70.53
CA VAL A 873 3.70 -53.07 -71.21
C VAL A 873 2.29 -52.74 -71.69
N ALA A 874 1.78 -51.57 -71.34
CA ALA A 874 0.55 -51.00 -71.88
C ALA A 874 0.78 -49.57 -72.35
N GLY A 875 0.00 -49.09 -73.32
CA GLY A 875 0.16 -47.74 -73.82
C GLY A 875 -1.07 -47.23 -74.56
N VAL A 876 -1.18 -45.92 -74.71
CA VAL A 876 -2.17 -45.27 -75.56
C VAL A 876 -1.48 -44.76 -76.84
N PRO A 877 -2.16 -44.81 -78.01
CA PRO A 877 -3.59 -45.09 -78.20
C PRO A 877 -4.01 -46.58 -78.24
N GLU A 878 -3.08 -47.53 -78.23
CA GLU A 878 -3.35 -48.95 -78.50
C GLU A 878 -4.29 -49.63 -77.49
N SER A 879 -4.19 -49.26 -76.20
CA SER A 879 -5.00 -49.83 -75.12
C SER A 879 -6.39 -49.19 -74.92
N ARG A 880 -6.65 -48.02 -75.54
CA ARG A 880 -7.84 -47.17 -75.31
C ARG A 880 -8.10 -46.82 -73.83
N ALA A 881 -7.13 -46.95 -72.93
CA ALA A 881 -7.31 -46.60 -71.53
C ALA A 881 -7.50 -45.09 -71.34
N GLU A 882 -8.64 -44.68 -70.76
CA GLU A 882 -8.96 -43.27 -70.49
C GLU A 882 -8.56 -42.83 -69.07
N THR A 883 -8.21 -43.77 -68.19
CA THR A 883 -7.82 -43.49 -66.81
C THR A 883 -6.51 -44.17 -66.45
N VAL A 884 -5.79 -43.60 -65.49
CA VAL A 884 -4.52 -44.15 -64.98
C VAL A 884 -4.71 -45.55 -64.41
N SER A 885 -5.81 -45.78 -63.67
CA SER A 885 -6.13 -47.09 -63.11
C SER A 885 -6.31 -48.15 -64.19
N ALA A 886 -7.04 -47.83 -65.27
CA ALA A 886 -7.22 -48.76 -66.39
C ALA A 886 -5.90 -49.06 -67.12
N LEU A 887 -5.07 -48.03 -67.35
CA LEU A 887 -3.78 -48.20 -68.03
C LEU A 887 -2.81 -49.07 -67.21
N LEU A 888 -2.75 -48.85 -65.89
CA LEU A 888 -1.92 -49.68 -64.99
C LEU A 888 -2.46 -51.11 -64.88
N ALA A 889 -3.78 -51.30 -64.81
CA ALA A 889 -4.39 -52.63 -64.76
C ALA A 889 -4.02 -53.46 -66.00
N LEU A 890 -4.04 -52.85 -67.19
CA LEU A 890 -3.65 -53.52 -68.43
C LEU A 890 -2.16 -53.90 -68.46
N ALA A 891 -1.29 -53.04 -67.92
CA ALA A 891 0.13 -53.35 -67.78
C ALA A 891 0.38 -54.45 -66.74
N ASP A 892 -0.38 -54.46 -65.64
CA ASP A 892 -0.32 -55.50 -64.61
C ASP A 892 -0.80 -56.86 -65.13
N GLU A 893 -1.90 -56.90 -65.89
CA GLU A 893 -2.35 -58.14 -66.54
C GLU A 893 -1.31 -58.69 -67.52
N ALA A 894 -0.67 -57.81 -68.29
CA ALA A 894 0.44 -58.20 -69.16
C ALA A 894 1.62 -58.76 -68.35
N LEU A 895 1.97 -58.12 -67.23
CA LEU A 895 3.02 -58.60 -66.33
C LEU A 895 2.66 -59.97 -65.74
N TYR A 896 1.41 -60.17 -65.35
CA TYR A 896 0.91 -61.46 -64.87
C TYR A 896 1.01 -62.55 -65.94
N ARG A 897 0.68 -62.24 -67.21
CA ARG A 897 0.91 -63.14 -68.34
C ARG A 897 2.39 -63.48 -68.50
N ALA A 898 3.29 -62.50 -68.41
CA ALA A 898 4.73 -62.72 -68.49
C ALA A 898 5.21 -63.72 -67.41
N LYS A 899 4.72 -63.57 -66.18
CA LYS A 899 5.01 -64.48 -65.06
C LYS A 899 4.49 -65.89 -65.30
N ARG A 900 3.30 -66.04 -65.87
CA ARG A 900 2.68 -67.36 -66.17
C ARG A 900 3.33 -68.09 -67.33
N LEU A 901 3.75 -67.36 -68.36
CA LEU A 901 4.31 -67.96 -69.57
C LEU A 901 5.78 -68.37 -69.44
N GLY A 902 6.36 -68.26 -68.24
CA GLY A 902 7.70 -68.77 -67.94
C GLY A 902 8.67 -67.73 -67.41
N ARG A 903 8.24 -66.49 -67.12
CA ARG A 903 9.07 -65.40 -66.58
C ARG A 903 10.19 -64.98 -67.54
N ASN A 904 11.08 -64.06 -67.10
CA ASN A 904 12.19 -63.51 -67.87
C ASN A 904 11.78 -63.07 -69.29
N ARG A 905 10.71 -62.28 -69.38
CA ARG A 905 10.10 -61.89 -70.67
C ARG A 905 9.26 -60.63 -70.57
N VAL A 906 8.90 -60.15 -71.75
CA VAL A 906 8.04 -58.98 -71.95
C VAL A 906 6.74 -59.42 -72.61
N GLU A 907 5.61 -59.03 -72.03
CA GLU A 907 4.29 -59.20 -72.63
C GLU A 907 3.63 -57.83 -72.84
N LEU A 908 2.86 -57.71 -73.92
CA LEU A 908 2.06 -56.52 -74.20
C LEU A 908 0.63 -56.71 -73.65
N ALA A 909 -0.01 -55.61 -73.26
CA ALA A 909 -1.44 -55.57 -73.02
C ALA A 909 -2.20 -55.94 -74.31
N ASP A 910 -3.15 -56.87 -74.23
CA ASP A 910 -3.97 -57.25 -75.38
C ASP A 910 -4.92 -56.10 -75.71
N SER A 911 -4.99 -55.72 -76.98
CA SER A 911 -5.87 -54.63 -77.46
C SER A 911 -7.31 -55.10 -77.73
N ARG A 912 -7.81 -56.08 -76.97
CA ARG A 912 -9.18 -56.61 -77.14
C ARG A 912 -10.04 -56.30 -75.90
N PRO A 913 -11.30 -55.88 -76.09
CA PRO A 913 -12.19 -55.45 -75.01
C PRO A 913 -12.52 -56.56 -74.02
#